data_AF-A0A838RH06-F1
#
_entry.id   AF-A0A838RH06-F1
#
_cell.length_a   1.000
_cell.length_b   1.000
_cell.length_c   1.000
_cell.angle_alpha   90.00
_cell.angle_beta   90.00
_cell.angle_gamma   90.00
#
_symmetry.space_group_name_H-M   'P 1'
#
loop_
_entity.id
_entity.type
_entity.pdbx_description
1 polymer ?
#
loop_
_entity_poly.entity_id
_entity_poly.type
_entity_poly.pdbx_seq_one_letter_code
_entity_poly.pdbx_strand_id
1 'polypeptide(L)'
;FATVRLPSGREVNLAIKVAVAIGPVRRFLVGNPSIQLIDVLAGETLSRMAIAEQVAQTGEIVVDPHTAAALEDVLGVAAWRTTADGPPYAVVAGLQHLVPPTPWPLLPEDALSTEQLRPWLLPVVFERLHAGQGEFLTELRPAVALFLRFAGIDYEHDEAAGDKLDRYIRWVQAEGLARYEGTLLQLTIGEKGSYLYATFGAPIAHEDDAHRATSAALQLVTPPPHLGVEEVRIGISRGMMRTGAYGGSTRRTYGSLGDEVNLAARLMQNAAVGQILASGRVQAATQADFIWEALPPIRVKGKEELVPLFALLGRRQEQSIHLQEPAYRLPMVGRAAELAQIKARLRLAEQGQGQIVGITAEAGMGKSRLIAEVIRAAQVCGFTGLGGECQSYATNSPYLSWQPIVRGLFDLEPTASLAAQLTKSGHHLSAIDPSLLPRLPLLGAVLNLPLPDNDLTAFLEPELRKSSMEALVVDCLRHASREAPLLLVLEDVHWIDPLSHDLLEAVGRAIGSLPILIVLAYRPPSLTRMQEPRVSLLPYYSEIRLNEFTPEEAEYLIAAQGSENAPIAPEVVQQLIVRAQGNPFYIEELLNYLQDRGVDTQDGSTLAQLELPTSLHSLILSRIDQLGERQQITLKVASVLGRLFRAVWLWGYYPALGVPAEIKADLETLSRLDLTPQEAPEPELAYLFKHVVTQEVAYESLSYATRAALHEQFGRYLEAQAARGALRELALPREAPLLDLLAYHYERSDNLPKKQVYLRLAGAAAQSAYANEAALDYYARLLPLLDESNPREQIEIRLALGTVLELVGRWEEAQTRYQEALAQVPPLQDDILEASCQRAMGRLLLQRGACQEALLCQERARAICAAQEDGDGVGQALTGIGEIQFQAGNLAEAREALEEALSYLRVADNQREMALALNHLGMVAWNQGQYPLAQSHFEESLALQEE
;
A
#
# COMPACT_ATOMS: atom_id res chain seq x y z
N PHE A 1 3.58 28.70 17.81
CA PHE A 1 3.83 27.86 16.63
C PHE A 1 5.10 27.05 16.86
N ALA A 2 5.10 25.77 16.50
CA ALA A 2 6.22 24.86 16.74
C ALA A 2 6.98 24.58 15.44
N THR A 3 8.27 24.30 15.56
CA THR A 3 9.10 23.81 14.46
C THR A 3 9.24 22.30 14.59
N VAL A 4 8.85 21.57 13.56
CA VAL A 4 8.93 20.10 13.52
C VAL A 4 10.07 19.72 12.59
N ARG A 5 11.01 18.91 13.08
CA ARG A 5 12.08 18.33 12.27
C ARG A 5 11.60 17.00 11.70
N LEU A 6 11.58 16.89 10.37
CA LEU A 6 11.20 15.67 9.67
C LEU A 6 12.36 14.66 9.65
N PRO A 7 12.10 13.35 9.47
CA PRO A 7 13.14 12.32 9.34
C PRO A 7 14.15 12.60 8.22
N SER A 8 13.77 13.35 7.19
CA SER A 8 14.67 13.81 6.12
C SER A 8 15.65 14.92 6.54
N GLY A 9 15.62 15.34 7.80
CA GLY A 9 16.41 16.47 8.32
C GLY A 9 15.80 17.84 8.05
N ARG A 10 14.75 17.93 7.23
CA ARG A 10 14.04 19.18 6.91
C ARG A 10 13.22 19.69 8.09
N GLU A 11 13.31 20.98 8.38
CA GLU A 11 12.47 21.63 9.38
C GLU A 11 11.21 22.24 8.75
N VAL A 12 10.07 22.08 9.44
CA VAL A 12 8.76 22.61 9.05
C VAL A 12 8.22 23.47 10.18
N ASN A 13 7.99 24.74 9.90
CA ASN A 13 7.37 25.67 10.84
C ASN A 13 5.84 25.56 10.74
N LEU A 14 5.19 25.10 11.82
CA LEU A 14 3.75 24.98 11.89
C LEU A 14 3.13 26.34 12.16
N ALA A 15 2.35 26.89 11.23
CA ALA A 15 1.64 28.14 11.44
C ALA A 15 0.28 28.14 10.76
N ILE A 16 -0.65 28.94 11.29
CA ILE A 16 -2.01 29.09 10.74
C ILE A 16 -2.25 30.52 10.28
N LYS A 17 -3.19 30.69 9.37
CA LYS A 17 -3.81 31.97 9.02
C LYS A 17 -5.26 31.91 9.46
N VAL A 18 -5.78 33.00 10.00
CA VAL A 18 -7.17 33.05 10.46
C VAL A 18 -7.90 34.18 9.77
N ALA A 19 -9.06 33.87 9.20
CA ALA A 19 -9.98 34.83 8.64
C ALA A 19 -11.29 34.76 9.42
N VAL A 20 -11.85 35.91 9.77
CA VAL A 20 -13.11 36.00 10.51
C VAL A 20 -14.05 36.94 9.79
N ALA A 21 -15.28 36.48 9.57
CA ALA A 21 -16.37 37.30 9.05
C ALA A 21 -17.63 37.04 9.88
N ILE A 22 -18.44 38.08 10.06
CA ILE A 22 -19.72 38.04 10.75
C ILE A 22 -20.81 38.44 9.76
N GLY A 23 -21.91 37.70 9.79
CA GLY A 23 -23.07 37.98 8.95
C GLY A 23 -24.01 36.78 8.86
N PRO A 24 -25.15 36.95 8.17
CA PRO A 24 -26.06 35.85 7.90
C PRO A 24 -25.40 34.79 7.00
N VAL A 25 -25.77 33.53 7.22
CA VAL A 25 -25.41 32.39 6.37
C VAL A 25 -26.64 31.52 6.17
N ARG A 26 -26.80 30.94 4.98
CA ARG A 26 -27.80 29.90 4.72
C ARG A 26 -27.19 28.53 4.99
N ARG A 27 -27.99 27.63 5.55
CA ARG A 27 -27.62 26.25 5.84
C ARG A 27 -28.50 25.31 5.03
N PHE A 28 -27.89 24.39 4.31
CA PHE A 28 -28.55 23.39 3.49
C PHE A 28 -28.14 21.99 3.92
N LEU A 29 -29.11 21.08 3.95
CA LEU A 29 -28.87 19.65 4.15
C LEU A 29 -29.10 18.95 2.82
N VAL A 30 -28.06 18.32 2.28
CA VAL A 30 -28.10 17.74 0.92
C VAL A 30 -27.55 16.33 0.89
N GLY A 31 -27.97 15.54 -0.10
CA GLY A 31 -27.47 14.20 -0.35
C GLY A 31 -28.49 13.10 -0.04
N ASN A 32 -28.07 11.86 -0.34
CA ASN A 32 -28.88 10.66 -0.16
C ASN A 32 -28.57 10.01 1.20
N PRO A 33 -29.56 9.85 2.11
CA PRO A 33 -29.34 9.29 3.43
C PRO A 33 -28.86 7.82 3.44
N SER A 34 -29.07 7.06 2.36
CA SER A 34 -28.52 5.69 2.26
C SER A 34 -27.01 5.70 2.01
N ILE A 35 -26.48 6.77 1.41
CA ILE A 35 -25.06 6.98 1.13
C ILE A 35 -24.47 7.86 2.23
N GLN A 36 -24.77 9.15 2.19
CA GLN A 36 -24.33 10.16 3.15
C GLN A 36 -25.11 11.48 2.97
N LEU A 37 -25.48 12.12 4.09
CA LEU A 37 -25.96 13.49 4.19
C LEU A 37 -24.80 14.45 4.46
N ILE A 38 -24.85 15.62 3.83
CA ILE A 38 -23.84 16.66 3.93
C ILE A 38 -24.51 17.97 4.37
N ASP A 39 -23.96 18.56 5.43
CA ASP A 39 -24.34 19.88 5.92
C ASP A 39 -23.48 20.95 5.25
N VAL A 40 -24.12 21.93 4.62
CA VAL A 40 -23.46 22.92 3.78
C VAL A 40 -23.89 24.31 4.21
N LEU A 41 -22.91 25.17 4.42
CA LEU A 41 -23.14 26.60 4.60
C LEU A 41 -22.87 27.32 3.28
N ALA A 42 -23.72 28.29 2.97
CA ALA A 42 -23.58 29.13 1.79
C ALA A 42 -23.89 30.59 2.12
N GLY A 43 -23.28 31.47 1.35
CA GLY A 43 -23.66 32.87 1.25
C GLY A 43 -22.49 33.85 1.27
N GLU A 44 -22.80 35.14 1.11
CA GLU A 44 -21.86 36.24 0.91
C GLU A 44 -20.88 36.37 2.07
N THR A 45 -21.34 36.08 3.30
CA THR A 45 -20.48 36.06 4.49
C THR A 45 -19.32 35.06 4.35
N LEU A 46 -19.54 33.89 3.74
CA LEU A 46 -18.47 32.92 3.48
C LEU A 46 -17.53 33.40 2.37
N SER A 47 -18.06 34.10 1.36
CA SER A 47 -17.25 34.74 0.32
C SER A 47 -16.32 35.79 0.91
N ARG A 48 -16.82 36.69 1.76
CA ARG A 48 -15.99 37.69 2.47
C ARG A 48 -14.92 37.05 3.34
N MET A 49 -15.26 35.96 4.06
CA MET A 49 -14.30 35.17 4.84
C MET A 49 -13.19 34.57 3.96
N ALA A 50 -13.54 34.02 2.80
CA ALA A 50 -12.58 33.43 1.86
C ALA A 50 -11.64 34.48 1.24
N ILE A 51 -12.11 35.71 1.01
CA ILE A 51 -11.25 36.82 0.57
C ILE A 51 -10.31 37.24 1.71
N ALA A 52 -10.82 37.38 2.94
CA ALA A 52 -10.01 37.72 4.10
C ALA A 52 -8.84 36.71 4.31
N GLU A 53 -9.08 35.42 4.08
CA GLU A 53 -8.03 34.38 4.16
C GLU A 53 -6.92 34.59 3.13
N GLN A 54 -7.26 34.98 1.90
CA GLN A 54 -6.28 35.25 0.84
C GLN A 54 -5.37 36.43 1.17
N VAL A 55 -5.88 37.42 1.93
CA VAL A 55 -5.15 38.63 2.35
C VAL A 55 -4.31 38.40 3.62
N ALA A 56 -4.65 37.37 4.41
CA ALA A 56 -3.92 37.01 5.62
C ALA A 56 -2.52 36.45 5.32
N GLN A 57 -1.53 36.86 6.12
CA GLN A 57 -0.21 36.21 6.15
C GLN A 57 -0.13 35.21 7.28
N THR A 58 0.89 34.36 7.22
CA THR A 58 1.13 33.28 8.17
C THR A 58 1.28 33.83 9.59
N GLY A 59 0.45 33.37 10.51
CA GLY A 59 0.42 33.81 11.91
C GLY A 59 -0.51 34.99 12.20
N GLU A 60 -1.21 35.52 11.19
CA GLU A 60 -2.11 36.66 11.36
C GLU A 60 -3.58 36.23 11.47
N ILE A 61 -4.34 37.14 12.07
CA ILE A 61 -5.81 37.14 12.08
C ILE A 61 -6.27 38.34 11.26
N VAL A 62 -7.15 38.11 10.29
CA VAL A 62 -7.74 39.15 9.44
C VAL A 62 -9.25 39.11 9.56
N VAL A 63 -9.87 40.28 9.68
CA VAL A 63 -11.33 40.43 9.73
C VAL A 63 -11.83 41.20 8.51
N ASP A 64 -13.03 40.88 8.04
CA ASP A 64 -13.69 41.63 6.96
C ASP A 64 -14.19 43.01 7.44
N PRO A 65 -14.46 43.96 6.53
CA PRO A 65 -14.87 45.32 6.89
C PRO A 65 -16.12 45.36 7.78
N HIS A 66 -17.08 44.47 7.56
CA HIS A 66 -18.30 44.41 8.37
C HIS A 66 -18.01 43.95 9.80
N THR A 67 -17.15 42.93 9.96
CA THR A 67 -16.70 42.48 11.28
C THR A 67 -15.88 43.54 12.00
N ALA A 68 -14.99 44.24 11.29
CA ALA A 68 -14.22 45.34 11.86
C ALA A 68 -15.13 46.45 12.39
N ALA A 69 -16.15 46.85 11.61
CA ALA A 69 -17.14 47.83 12.04
C ALA A 69 -18.00 47.34 13.22
N ALA A 70 -18.38 46.06 13.23
CA ALA A 70 -19.14 45.47 14.33
C ALA A 70 -18.34 45.36 15.64
N LEU A 71 -17.01 45.38 15.57
CA LEU A 71 -16.09 45.26 16.70
C LEU A 71 -15.29 46.54 16.96
N GLU A 72 -15.68 47.69 16.40
CA GLU A 72 -14.90 48.94 16.43
C GLU A 72 -14.44 49.33 17.83
N ASP A 73 -15.29 49.16 18.84
CA ASP A 73 -15.01 49.53 20.23
C ASP A 73 -13.98 48.61 20.93
N VAL A 74 -13.77 47.39 20.43
CA VAL A 74 -12.97 46.35 21.10
C VAL A 74 -11.79 45.83 20.27
N LEU A 75 -11.75 46.13 18.97
CA LEU A 75 -10.76 45.62 18.05
C LEU A 75 -9.56 46.56 17.92
N GLY A 76 -8.36 46.07 18.24
CA GLY A 76 -7.11 46.73 17.86
C GLY A 76 -6.74 46.35 16.42
N VAL A 77 -6.58 47.33 15.54
CA VAL A 77 -6.15 47.10 14.14
C VAL A 77 -4.68 47.46 13.98
N ALA A 78 -3.87 46.50 13.52
CA ALA A 78 -2.45 46.70 13.23
C ALA A 78 -2.23 47.35 11.87
N ALA A 79 -3.00 46.92 10.87
CA ALA A 79 -2.90 47.39 9.50
C ALA A 79 -4.21 47.13 8.73
N TRP A 80 -4.41 47.89 7.65
CA TRP A 80 -5.47 47.64 6.67
C TRP A 80 -4.84 47.15 5.37
N ARG A 81 -5.45 46.15 4.73
CA ARG A 81 -5.00 45.58 3.45
C ARG A 81 -6.14 45.50 2.46
N THR A 82 -5.88 45.89 1.22
CA THR A 82 -6.86 45.87 0.14
C THR A 82 -6.53 44.76 -0.87
N THR A 83 -7.56 44.16 -1.44
CA THR A 83 -7.43 43.46 -2.72
C THR A 83 -7.46 44.50 -3.86
N ALA A 84 -7.02 44.14 -5.06
CA ALA A 84 -6.79 45.09 -6.16
C ALA A 84 -7.95 46.08 -6.41
N ASP A 85 -9.21 45.65 -6.20
CA ASP A 85 -10.43 46.44 -6.39
C ASP A 85 -11.46 46.28 -5.24
N GLY A 86 -11.06 45.78 -4.07
CA GLY A 86 -11.97 45.43 -2.97
C GLY A 86 -11.85 46.30 -1.71
N PRO A 87 -12.81 46.20 -0.77
CA PRO A 87 -12.78 46.96 0.48
C PRO A 87 -11.58 46.57 1.36
N PRO A 88 -11.14 47.45 2.29
CA PRO A 88 -9.98 47.18 3.13
C PRO A 88 -10.31 46.17 4.24
N TYR A 89 -9.49 45.14 4.38
CA TYR A 89 -9.54 44.13 5.44
C TYR A 89 -8.59 44.50 6.58
N ALA A 90 -9.03 44.32 7.83
CA ALA A 90 -8.25 44.70 9.01
C ALA A 90 -7.42 43.53 9.54
N VAL A 91 -6.12 43.75 9.72
CA VAL A 91 -5.21 42.83 10.43
C VAL A 91 -5.33 43.12 11.92
N VAL A 92 -5.66 42.10 12.70
CA VAL A 92 -5.92 42.22 14.13
C VAL A 92 -4.61 42.33 14.91
N ALA A 93 -4.45 43.43 15.67
CA ALA A 93 -3.36 43.60 16.64
C ALA A 93 -3.67 42.92 17.98
N GLY A 94 -4.95 42.87 18.35
CA GLY A 94 -5.44 42.30 19.60
C GLY A 94 -6.87 42.74 19.89
N LEU A 95 -7.42 42.24 21.00
CA LEU A 95 -8.72 42.66 21.52
C LEU A 95 -8.51 43.41 22.84
N GLN A 96 -9.27 44.48 23.06
CA GLN A 96 -9.23 45.26 24.30
C GLN A 96 -9.78 44.47 25.50
N HIS A 97 -10.70 43.53 25.24
CA HIS A 97 -11.28 42.65 26.24
C HIS A 97 -11.27 41.20 25.74
N LEU A 98 -10.84 40.28 26.59
CA LEU A 98 -10.93 38.85 26.32
C LEU A 98 -12.31 38.34 26.72
N VAL A 99 -12.98 37.64 25.81
CA VAL A 99 -14.23 36.94 26.10
C VAL A 99 -13.89 35.61 26.80
N PRO A 100 -14.47 35.30 27.97
CA PRO A 100 -14.22 34.03 28.63
C PRO A 100 -14.75 32.87 27.77
N PRO A 101 -14.00 31.75 27.66
CA PRO A 101 -14.45 30.61 26.88
C PRO A 101 -15.74 30.04 27.49
N THR A 102 -16.77 29.87 26.66
CA THR A 102 -18.01 29.19 27.05
C THR A 102 -17.99 27.79 26.43
N PRO A 103 -17.65 26.74 27.21
CA PRO A 103 -17.57 25.39 26.66
C PRO A 103 -18.95 24.90 26.22
N TRP A 104 -18.97 24.12 25.14
CA TRP A 104 -20.18 23.44 24.70
C TRP A 104 -20.61 22.41 25.75
N PRO A 105 -21.92 22.21 25.97
CA PRO A 105 -22.40 21.16 26.86
C PRO A 105 -21.97 19.78 26.35
N LEU A 106 -21.54 18.90 27.26
CA LEU A 106 -21.28 17.51 26.92
C LEU A 106 -22.58 16.81 26.57
N LEU A 107 -22.59 16.09 25.46
CA LEU A 107 -23.69 15.20 25.10
C LEU A 107 -23.58 13.90 25.91
N PRO A 108 -24.69 13.38 26.46
CA PRO A 108 -24.76 12.00 26.97
C PRO A 108 -24.30 10.97 25.92
N GLU A 109 -23.75 9.84 26.35
CA GLU A 109 -23.28 8.78 25.45
C GLU A 109 -24.38 8.21 24.53
N ASP A 110 -25.64 8.29 24.98
CA ASP A 110 -26.85 7.81 24.29
C ASP A 110 -27.67 8.94 23.64
N ALA A 111 -27.11 10.15 23.53
CA ALA A 111 -27.83 11.32 23.01
C ALA A 111 -28.30 11.20 21.55
N LEU A 112 -27.68 10.31 20.77
CA LEU A 112 -28.02 10.04 19.37
C LEU A 112 -28.11 8.54 19.13
N SER A 113 -29.17 8.09 18.45
CA SER A 113 -29.31 6.69 18.06
C SER A 113 -28.40 6.33 16.88
N THR A 114 -28.08 5.04 16.73
CA THR A 114 -27.35 4.52 15.56
C THR A 114 -28.02 4.90 14.23
N GLU A 115 -29.36 4.87 14.17
CA GLU A 115 -30.13 5.25 12.98
C GLU A 115 -29.99 6.73 12.66
N GLN A 116 -29.88 7.60 13.67
CA GLN A 116 -29.63 9.03 13.48
C GLN A 116 -28.19 9.32 13.05
N LEU A 117 -27.21 8.51 13.45
CA LEU A 117 -25.79 8.69 13.13
C LEU A 117 -25.42 8.16 11.74
N ARG A 118 -25.99 7.03 11.32
CA ARG A 118 -25.60 6.34 10.09
C ARG A 118 -25.63 7.20 8.82
N PRO A 119 -26.61 8.09 8.58
CA PRO A 119 -26.63 8.94 7.39
C PRO A 119 -25.50 9.96 7.33
N TRP A 120 -24.83 10.30 8.43
CA TRP A 120 -23.78 11.33 8.45
C TRP A 120 -22.39 10.79 8.08
N LEU A 121 -22.24 9.47 8.09
CA LEU A 121 -20.99 8.78 7.85
C LEU A 121 -21.12 7.87 6.63
N LEU A 122 -20.01 7.75 5.91
CA LEU A 122 -19.89 6.73 4.88
C LEU A 122 -20.10 5.34 5.48
N PRO A 123 -20.76 4.40 4.77
CA PRO A 123 -21.11 3.08 5.32
C PRO A 123 -19.91 2.36 5.95
N VAL A 124 -18.79 2.27 5.23
CA VAL A 124 -17.56 1.60 5.70
C VAL A 124 -16.96 2.30 6.93
N VAL A 125 -17.01 3.63 6.96
CA VAL A 125 -16.50 4.41 8.10
C VAL A 125 -17.36 4.17 9.34
N PHE A 126 -18.68 4.12 9.17
CA PHE A 126 -19.62 3.82 10.25
C PHE A 126 -19.37 2.43 10.85
N GLU A 127 -19.26 1.39 10.02
CA GLU A 127 -19.05 0.00 10.48
C GLU A 127 -17.75 -0.14 11.29
N ARG A 128 -16.63 0.41 10.80
CA ARG A 128 -15.33 0.35 11.52
C ARG A 128 -15.37 1.08 12.85
N LEU A 129 -16.04 2.24 12.92
CA LEU A 129 -16.19 2.97 14.19
C LEU A 129 -17.08 2.21 15.16
N HIS A 130 -18.19 1.64 14.68
CA HIS A 130 -19.12 0.88 15.50
C HIS A 130 -18.50 -0.39 16.08
N ALA A 131 -17.60 -1.05 15.32
CA ALA A 131 -16.86 -2.23 15.77
C ALA A 131 -15.66 -1.92 16.69
N GLY A 132 -15.41 -0.65 17.04
CA GLY A 132 -14.25 -0.26 17.86
C GLY A 132 -12.90 -0.30 17.13
N GLN A 133 -12.92 -0.36 15.79
CA GLN A 133 -11.76 -0.57 14.92
C GLN A 133 -11.34 0.71 14.19
N GLY A 134 -11.71 1.88 14.73
CA GLY A 134 -11.49 3.19 14.10
C GLY A 134 -10.01 3.54 13.85
N GLU A 135 -9.07 2.91 14.54
CA GLU A 135 -7.63 3.07 14.29
C GLU A 135 -7.15 2.53 12.94
N PHE A 136 -7.90 1.58 12.35
CA PHE A 136 -7.67 1.05 11.00
C PHE A 136 -8.40 1.85 9.90
N LEU A 137 -9.07 2.96 10.22
CA LEU A 137 -9.56 3.89 9.20
C LEU A 137 -8.42 4.63 8.51
N THR A 138 -7.30 4.78 9.23
CA THR A 138 -6.17 5.56 8.77
C THR A 138 -5.18 4.69 8.02
N GLU A 139 -5.11 4.90 6.71
CA GLU A 139 -4.32 4.06 5.81
C GLU A 139 -3.49 4.89 4.84
N LEU A 140 -2.34 4.36 4.44
CA LEU A 140 -1.59 4.83 3.28
C LEU A 140 -1.94 3.91 2.11
N ARG A 141 -2.55 4.45 1.07
CA ARG A 141 -2.95 3.64 -0.09
C ARG A 141 -2.93 4.41 -1.40
N PRO A 142 -2.74 3.73 -2.54
CA PRO A 142 -2.95 4.33 -3.83
C PRO A 142 -4.44 4.68 -3.96
N ALA A 143 -4.71 5.92 -4.34
CA ALA A 143 -6.07 6.40 -4.58
C ALA A 143 -6.06 7.41 -5.72
N VAL A 144 -7.26 7.68 -6.24
CA VAL A 144 -7.50 8.71 -7.25
C VAL A 144 -8.33 9.81 -6.60
N ALA A 145 -7.86 11.04 -6.75
CA ALA A 145 -8.54 12.24 -6.31
C ALA A 145 -9.23 12.88 -7.51
N LEU A 146 -10.53 13.13 -7.40
CA LEU A 146 -11.33 13.84 -8.38
C LEU A 146 -11.86 15.11 -7.73
N PHE A 147 -11.41 16.26 -8.22
CA PHE A 147 -11.95 17.57 -7.85
C PHE A 147 -12.84 18.07 -8.98
N LEU A 148 -14.06 18.48 -8.63
CA LEU A 148 -15.02 19.04 -9.57
C LEU A 148 -15.50 20.39 -9.05
N ARG A 149 -15.37 21.42 -9.88
CA ARG A 149 -15.94 22.76 -9.64
C ARG A 149 -17.17 22.93 -10.52
N PHE A 150 -18.18 23.63 -10.01
CA PHE A 150 -19.41 23.96 -10.71
C PHE A 150 -19.94 25.35 -10.30
N ALA A 151 -20.82 25.90 -11.14
CA ALA A 151 -21.53 27.16 -10.93
C ALA A 151 -23.02 27.02 -11.34
N GLY A 152 -23.77 28.12 -11.39
CA GLY A 152 -25.16 28.17 -11.86
C GLY A 152 -26.23 28.20 -10.77
N ILE A 153 -25.87 27.95 -9.50
CA ILE A 153 -26.78 28.06 -8.37
C ILE A 153 -26.54 29.39 -7.64
N ASP A 154 -27.55 30.25 -7.58
CA ASP A 154 -27.54 31.49 -6.80
C ASP A 154 -27.96 31.20 -5.36
N TYR A 155 -26.98 31.07 -4.46
CA TYR A 155 -27.28 30.77 -3.05
C TYR A 155 -27.87 31.95 -2.27
N GLU A 156 -27.83 33.17 -2.80
CA GLU A 156 -28.33 34.36 -2.11
C GLU A 156 -29.79 34.62 -2.44
N HIS A 157 -30.10 34.75 -3.73
CA HIS A 157 -31.41 35.27 -4.16
C HIS A 157 -32.39 34.17 -4.60
N ASP A 158 -31.93 32.94 -4.80
CA ASP A 158 -32.81 31.83 -5.16
C ASP A 158 -33.28 31.07 -3.91
N GLU A 159 -34.58 31.14 -3.64
CA GLU A 159 -35.20 30.38 -2.55
C GLU A 159 -35.06 28.87 -2.77
N ALA A 160 -35.09 28.41 -4.03
CA ALA A 160 -34.95 27.01 -4.42
C ALA A 160 -33.50 26.52 -4.54
N ALA A 161 -32.50 27.35 -4.17
CA ALA A 161 -31.09 26.98 -4.24
C ALA A 161 -30.77 25.67 -3.50
N GLY A 162 -31.37 25.47 -2.32
CA GLY A 162 -31.20 24.24 -1.53
C GLY A 162 -31.69 22.99 -2.27
N ASP A 163 -32.87 23.06 -2.89
CA ASP A 163 -33.45 21.94 -3.64
C ASP A 163 -32.70 21.66 -4.95
N LYS A 164 -32.16 22.71 -5.60
CA LYS A 164 -31.28 22.56 -6.76
C LYS A 164 -29.98 21.86 -6.37
N LEU A 165 -29.35 22.29 -5.28
CA LEU A 165 -28.13 21.69 -4.77
C LEU A 165 -28.37 20.23 -4.35
N ASP A 166 -29.44 19.93 -3.61
CA ASP A 166 -29.77 18.57 -3.19
C ASP A 166 -29.97 17.63 -4.39
N ARG A 167 -30.73 18.04 -5.40
CA ARG A 167 -30.90 17.24 -6.63
C ARG A 167 -29.57 17.00 -7.35
N TYR A 168 -28.73 18.03 -7.46
CA TYR A 168 -27.41 17.89 -8.07
C TYR A 168 -26.51 16.94 -7.29
N ILE A 169 -26.42 17.08 -5.96
CA ILE A 169 -25.57 16.23 -5.12
C ILE A 169 -26.08 14.79 -5.09
N ARG A 170 -27.39 14.55 -5.08
CA ARG A 170 -27.94 13.19 -5.23
C ARG A 170 -27.60 12.58 -6.58
N TRP A 171 -27.65 13.35 -7.66
CA TRP A 171 -27.22 12.89 -8.98
C TRP A 171 -25.72 12.57 -9.00
N VAL A 172 -24.87 13.43 -8.44
CA VAL A 172 -23.43 13.16 -8.30
C VAL A 172 -23.19 11.88 -7.49
N GLN A 173 -23.85 11.73 -6.33
CA GLN A 173 -23.71 10.55 -5.48
C GLN A 173 -24.19 9.28 -6.17
N ALA A 174 -25.34 9.29 -6.86
CA ALA A 174 -25.91 8.09 -7.47
C ALA A 174 -25.27 7.75 -8.82
N GLU A 175 -25.31 8.68 -9.77
CA GLU A 175 -24.91 8.46 -11.17
C GLU A 175 -23.41 8.67 -11.39
N GLY A 176 -22.82 9.61 -10.65
CA GLY A 176 -21.43 10.01 -10.83
C GLY A 176 -20.44 9.21 -9.99
N LEU A 177 -20.80 8.82 -8.78
CA LEU A 177 -19.88 8.24 -7.80
C LEU A 177 -20.24 6.81 -7.41
N ALA A 178 -21.42 6.56 -6.83
CA ALA A 178 -21.82 5.23 -6.37
C ALA A 178 -21.83 4.19 -7.50
N ARG A 179 -22.27 4.59 -8.71
CA ARG A 179 -22.19 3.75 -9.92
C ARG A 179 -20.77 3.24 -10.19
N TYR A 180 -19.74 4.03 -9.89
CA TYR A 180 -18.34 3.71 -10.13
C TYR A 180 -17.60 3.35 -8.83
N GLU A 181 -18.32 3.14 -7.72
CA GLU A 181 -17.82 2.91 -6.36
C GLU A 181 -16.85 4.01 -5.87
N GLY A 182 -17.06 5.24 -6.36
CA GLY A 182 -16.43 6.45 -5.87
C GLY A 182 -17.13 7.01 -4.63
N THR A 183 -16.39 7.78 -3.84
CA THR A 183 -16.88 8.34 -2.58
C THR A 183 -16.76 9.86 -2.57
N LEU A 184 -17.84 10.56 -2.22
CA LEU A 184 -17.84 12.01 -2.00
C LEU A 184 -17.31 12.31 -0.59
N LEU A 185 -16.19 13.03 -0.49
CA LEU A 185 -15.55 13.35 0.79
C LEU A 185 -15.89 14.75 1.29
N GLN A 186 -16.00 15.72 0.38
CA GLN A 186 -16.20 17.11 0.75
C GLN A 186 -17.02 17.85 -0.31
N LEU A 187 -17.85 18.79 0.16
CA LEU A 187 -18.55 19.78 -0.63
C LEU A 187 -18.32 21.15 0.01
N THR A 188 -17.80 22.09 -0.77
CA THR A 188 -17.49 23.45 -0.30
C THR A 188 -18.09 24.47 -1.26
N ILE A 189 -18.69 25.52 -0.68
CA ILE A 189 -19.28 26.65 -1.42
C ILE A 189 -18.46 27.91 -1.15
N GLY A 190 -18.18 28.70 -2.18
CA GLY A 190 -17.48 29.98 -2.05
C GLY A 190 -17.53 30.84 -3.30
N GLU A 191 -16.89 32.01 -3.24
CA GLU A 191 -16.90 33.06 -4.26
C GLU A 191 -16.38 32.59 -5.63
N LYS A 192 -15.34 31.75 -5.64
CA LYS A 192 -14.73 31.20 -6.86
C LYS A 192 -15.44 29.94 -7.34
N GLY A 193 -16.75 29.84 -7.15
CA GLY A 193 -17.57 28.67 -7.49
C GLY A 193 -17.64 27.62 -6.39
N SER A 194 -18.62 26.74 -6.50
CA SER A 194 -18.79 25.59 -5.62
C SER A 194 -17.91 24.46 -6.11
N TYR A 195 -17.34 23.66 -5.22
CA TYR A 195 -16.59 22.49 -5.62
C TYR A 195 -16.84 21.31 -4.70
N LEU A 196 -16.66 20.12 -5.25
CA LEU A 196 -16.71 18.86 -4.55
C LEU A 196 -15.40 18.11 -4.74
N TYR A 197 -15.07 17.31 -3.74
CA TYR A 197 -13.91 16.44 -3.74
C TYR A 197 -14.38 15.01 -3.52
N ALA A 198 -14.15 14.16 -4.52
CA ALA A 198 -14.41 12.74 -4.47
C ALA A 198 -13.10 11.95 -4.57
N THR A 199 -13.14 10.71 -4.11
CA THR A 199 -12.02 9.79 -4.21
C THR A 199 -12.47 8.41 -4.69
N PHE A 200 -11.59 7.73 -5.42
CA PHE A 200 -11.69 6.34 -5.83
C PHE A 200 -10.46 5.63 -5.26
N GLY A 201 -10.59 4.38 -4.82
CA GLY A 201 -9.54 3.71 -4.06
C GLY A 201 -9.64 3.85 -2.54
N ALA A 202 -10.56 4.66 -2.04
CA ALA A 202 -10.73 4.92 -0.61
C ALA A 202 -12.20 5.23 -0.25
N PRO A 203 -12.79 4.61 0.79
CA PRO A 203 -12.19 3.59 1.66
C PRO A 203 -12.06 2.20 1.02
N ILE A 204 -12.62 1.99 -0.18
CA ILE A 204 -12.59 0.71 -0.91
C ILE A 204 -11.75 0.88 -2.17
N ALA A 205 -10.80 -0.02 -2.40
CA ALA A 205 -9.94 -0.05 -3.58
C ALA A 205 -10.33 -1.11 -4.60
N HIS A 206 -10.06 -0.77 -5.86
CA HIS A 206 -10.28 -1.63 -7.01
C HIS A 206 -9.03 -1.58 -7.89
N GLU A 207 -8.82 -2.64 -8.67
CA GLU A 207 -7.70 -2.70 -9.63
C GLU A 207 -7.76 -1.57 -10.67
N ASP A 208 -8.99 -1.13 -11.02
CA ASP A 208 -9.30 -0.19 -12.10
C ASP A 208 -9.78 1.19 -11.59
N ASP A 209 -9.39 1.61 -10.37
CA ASP A 209 -9.83 2.89 -9.78
C ASP A 209 -9.55 4.12 -10.67
N ALA A 210 -8.46 4.11 -11.43
CA ALA A 210 -8.15 5.18 -12.40
C ALA A 210 -9.16 5.21 -13.55
N HIS A 211 -9.53 4.04 -14.06
CA HIS A 211 -10.53 3.90 -15.13
C HIS A 211 -11.93 4.31 -14.63
N ARG A 212 -12.28 3.92 -13.41
CA ARG A 212 -13.53 4.32 -12.72
C ARG A 212 -13.63 5.83 -12.52
N ALA A 213 -12.57 6.46 -11.99
CA ALA A 213 -12.52 7.92 -11.80
C ALA A 213 -12.63 8.69 -13.13
N THR A 214 -11.95 8.21 -14.17
CA THR A 214 -11.96 8.81 -15.51
C THR A 214 -13.34 8.68 -16.16
N SER A 215 -13.99 7.53 -15.96
CA SER A 215 -15.37 7.28 -16.40
C SER A 215 -16.38 8.19 -15.69
N ALA A 216 -16.27 8.29 -14.36
CA ALA A 216 -17.07 9.19 -13.55
C ALA A 216 -16.90 10.66 -13.98
N ALA A 217 -15.68 11.08 -14.28
CA ALA A 217 -15.42 12.44 -14.74
C ALA A 217 -16.13 12.77 -16.07
N LEU A 218 -16.11 11.84 -17.04
CA LEU A 218 -16.85 12.03 -18.30
C LEU A 218 -18.37 12.12 -18.09
N GLN A 219 -18.91 11.33 -17.15
CA GLN A 219 -20.33 11.41 -16.79
C GLN A 219 -20.66 12.75 -16.11
N LEU A 220 -19.77 13.23 -15.24
CA LEU A 220 -19.98 14.40 -14.39
C LEU A 220 -19.74 15.74 -15.09
N VAL A 221 -18.92 15.77 -16.15
CA VAL A 221 -18.57 17.03 -16.85
C VAL A 221 -19.76 17.68 -17.56
N THR A 222 -20.75 16.88 -17.96
CA THR A 222 -21.96 17.35 -18.64
C THR A 222 -23.20 17.00 -17.82
N PRO A 223 -23.53 17.79 -16.78
CA PRO A 223 -24.72 17.55 -15.98
C PRO A 223 -25.99 17.74 -16.81
N PRO A 224 -27.07 17.00 -16.53
CA PRO A 224 -28.36 17.20 -17.17
C PRO A 224 -28.85 18.66 -17.03
N PRO A 225 -29.36 19.30 -18.10
CA PRO A 225 -29.73 20.72 -18.07
C PRO A 225 -30.76 21.10 -16.99
N HIS A 226 -31.64 20.16 -16.63
CA HIS A 226 -32.69 20.38 -15.63
C HIS A 226 -32.16 20.50 -14.18
N LEU A 227 -30.88 20.21 -13.93
CA LEU A 227 -30.24 20.39 -12.62
C LEU A 227 -29.82 21.84 -12.36
N GLY A 228 -29.79 22.70 -13.39
CA GLY A 228 -29.46 24.13 -13.24
C GLY A 228 -28.00 24.37 -12.82
N VAL A 229 -27.09 23.47 -13.21
CA VAL A 229 -25.66 23.55 -12.93
C VAL A 229 -24.90 23.77 -14.23
N GLU A 230 -23.96 24.70 -14.19
CA GLU A 230 -23.16 25.14 -15.34
C GLU A 230 -21.67 25.22 -14.98
N GLU A 231 -20.84 25.54 -15.96
CA GLU A 231 -19.39 25.77 -15.81
C GLU A 231 -18.60 24.66 -15.07
N VAL A 232 -18.93 23.40 -15.36
CA VAL A 232 -18.24 22.27 -14.72
C VAL A 232 -16.78 22.19 -15.18
N ARG A 233 -15.87 21.99 -14.23
CA ARG A 233 -14.42 21.83 -14.46
C ARG A 233 -13.91 20.71 -13.58
N ILE A 234 -13.11 19.79 -14.13
CA ILE A 234 -12.65 18.60 -13.39
C ILE A 234 -11.14 18.46 -13.43
N GLY A 235 -10.55 18.11 -12.29
CA GLY A 235 -9.15 17.73 -12.14
C GLY A 235 -9.02 16.35 -11.52
N ILE A 236 -8.20 15.48 -12.12
CA ILE A 236 -7.99 14.09 -11.67
C ILE A 236 -6.51 13.83 -11.44
N SER A 237 -6.14 13.24 -10.31
CA SER A 237 -4.79 12.75 -10.09
C SER A 237 -4.75 11.46 -9.30
N ARG A 238 -3.69 10.66 -9.50
CA ARG A 238 -3.49 9.34 -8.88
C ARG A 238 -2.14 9.25 -8.19
N GLY A 239 -2.13 8.63 -7.02
CA GLY A 239 -0.92 8.14 -6.35
C GLY A 239 -1.18 7.79 -4.89
N MET A 240 -0.11 7.67 -4.10
CA MET A 240 -0.24 7.36 -2.67
C MET A 240 -0.85 8.53 -1.91
N MET A 241 -1.89 8.25 -1.14
CA MET A 241 -2.58 9.21 -0.29
C MET A 241 -2.72 8.66 1.12
N ARG A 242 -2.71 9.57 2.10
CA ARG A 242 -3.12 9.29 3.47
C ARG A 242 -4.63 9.43 3.54
N THR A 243 -5.32 8.31 3.72
CA THR A 243 -6.77 8.23 3.88
C THR A 243 -7.10 7.99 5.36
N GLY A 244 -8.27 8.41 5.81
CA GLY A 244 -8.73 8.14 7.18
C GLY A 244 -9.22 9.35 7.94
N ALA A 245 -9.38 9.15 9.25
CA ALA A 245 -9.81 10.20 10.15
C ALA A 245 -8.70 11.24 10.34
N TYR A 246 -9.02 12.52 10.16
CA TYR A 246 -8.17 13.65 10.54
C TYR A 246 -8.97 14.69 11.33
N GLY A 247 -8.31 15.35 12.27
CA GLY A 247 -8.91 16.31 13.20
C GLY A 247 -8.43 16.12 14.64
N GLY A 248 -9.08 16.83 15.57
CA GLY A 248 -8.76 16.76 17.01
C GLY A 248 -9.36 15.52 17.69
N SER A 249 -9.21 15.41 19.01
CA SER A 249 -9.87 14.35 19.80
C SER A 249 -11.39 14.51 19.85
N THR A 250 -11.90 15.74 19.77
CA THR A 250 -13.34 16.06 19.89
C THR A 250 -14.06 16.22 18.55
N ARG A 251 -13.33 16.46 17.44
CA ARG A 251 -13.91 16.58 16.09
C ARG A 251 -12.95 16.04 15.05
N ARG A 252 -13.37 14.98 14.36
CA ARG A 252 -12.66 14.36 13.23
C ARG A 252 -13.58 14.23 12.03
N THR A 253 -13.00 14.18 10.85
CA THR A 253 -13.70 13.81 9.61
C THR A 253 -12.87 12.78 8.87
N TYR A 254 -13.53 11.91 8.10
CA TYR A 254 -12.84 11.04 7.17
C TYR A 254 -12.46 11.85 5.92
N GLY A 255 -11.28 11.63 5.39
CA GLY A 255 -10.92 12.11 4.06
C GLY A 255 -9.59 11.57 3.59
N SER A 256 -9.10 12.13 2.49
CA SER A 256 -7.87 11.75 1.86
C SER A 256 -6.99 12.98 1.64
N LEU A 257 -5.72 12.84 1.97
CA LEU A 257 -4.72 13.90 2.01
C LEU A 257 -3.46 13.43 1.28
N GLY A 258 -2.81 14.36 0.58
CA GLY A 258 -1.54 14.08 -0.09
C GLY A 258 -1.26 15.02 -1.24
N ASP A 259 -0.09 14.90 -1.84
CA ASP A 259 0.34 15.74 -2.95
C ASP A 259 -0.55 15.58 -4.18
N GLU A 260 -1.08 14.38 -4.39
CA GLU A 260 -1.98 14.07 -5.51
C GLU A 260 -3.37 14.71 -5.34
N VAL A 261 -3.85 14.85 -4.10
CA VAL A 261 -5.08 15.59 -3.78
C VAL A 261 -4.90 17.07 -4.13
N ASN A 262 -3.77 17.64 -3.72
CA ASN A 262 -3.41 19.03 -4.04
C ASN A 262 -3.22 19.24 -5.55
N LEU A 263 -2.65 18.26 -6.26
CA LEU A 263 -2.50 18.32 -7.70
C LEU A 263 -3.87 18.31 -8.40
N ALA A 264 -4.76 17.37 -8.06
CA ALA A 264 -6.10 17.29 -8.63
C ALA A 264 -6.90 18.60 -8.46
N ALA A 265 -6.87 19.20 -7.26
CA ALA A 265 -7.51 20.48 -7.00
C ALA A 265 -6.98 21.62 -7.91
N ARG A 266 -5.67 21.61 -8.22
CA ARG A 266 -5.05 22.62 -9.09
C ARG A 266 -5.32 22.35 -10.57
N LEU A 267 -5.36 21.09 -10.98
CA LEU A 267 -5.79 20.71 -12.32
C LEU A 267 -7.20 21.23 -12.59
N MET A 268 -8.13 21.03 -11.65
CA MET A 268 -9.49 21.57 -11.72
C MET A 268 -9.51 23.10 -11.86
N GLN A 269 -8.64 23.81 -11.14
CA GLN A 269 -8.54 25.28 -11.23
C GLN A 269 -8.01 25.77 -12.58
N ASN A 270 -7.12 25.01 -13.23
CA ASN A 270 -6.54 25.35 -14.53
C ASN A 270 -7.39 24.87 -15.72
N ALA A 271 -8.38 24.01 -15.48
CA ALA A 271 -9.28 23.52 -16.52
C ALA A 271 -10.19 24.63 -17.07
N ALA A 272 -10.40 24.62 -18.39
CA ALA A 272 -11.45 25.41 -19.03
C ALA A 272 -12.84 24.86 -18.68
N VAL A 273 -13.88 25.65 -18.94
CA VAL A 273 -15.27 25.20 -18.75
C VAL A 273 -15.55 23.99 -19.64
N GLY A 274 -16.12 22.93 -19.05
CA GLY A 274 -16.39 21.66 -19.71
C GLY A 274 -15.15 20.77 -19.91
N GLN A 275 -13.98 21.18 -19.38
CA GLN A 275 -12.73 20.44 -19.56
C GLN A 275 -12.41 19.56 -18.35
N ILE A 276 -11.85 18.39 -18.63
CA ILE A 276 -11.32 17.45 -17.65
C ILE A 276 -9.81 17.39 -17.84
N LEU A 277 -9.06 17.75 -16.80
CA LEU A 277 -7.59 17.69 -16.79
C LEU A 277 -7.11 16.57 -15.86
N ALA A 278 -6.11 15.82 -16.29
CA ALA A 278 -5.53 14.74 -15.51
C ALA A 278 -4.00 14.80 -15.48
N SER A 279 -3.41 14.23 -14.44
CA SER A 279 -1.96 14.01 -14.37
C SER A 279 -1.51 12.87 -15.27
N GLY A 280 -0.22 12.85 -15.64
CA GLY A 280 0.34 11.80 -16.49
C GLY A 280 0.18 10.38 -15.95
N ARG A 281 0.10 10.21 -14.62
CA ARG A 281 -0.15 8.89 -14.00
C ARG A 281 -1.56 8.37 -14.27
N VAL A 282 -2.56 9.24 -14.33
CA VAL A 282 -3.94 8.86 -14.69
C VAL A 282 -4.00 8.50 -16.17
N GLN A 283 -3.39 9.34 -17.02
CA GLN A 283 -3.34 9.09 -18.47
C GLN A 283 -2.64 7.78 -18.80
N ALA A 284 -1.45 7.51 -18.25
CA ALA A 284 -0.71 6.28 -18.49
C ALA A 284 -1.51 5.03 -18.09
N ALA A 285 -2.23 5.10 -16.96
CA ALA A 285 -3.06 4.00 -16.46
C ALA A 285 -4.36 3.77 -17.26
N THR A 286 -4.74 4.70 -18.14
CA THR A 286 -6.03 4.68 -18.85
C THR A 286 -5.90 5.01 -20.34
N GLN A 287 -4.68 4.97 -20.88
CA GLN A 287 -4.41 5.37 -22.26
C GLN A 287 -4.95 4.40 -23.32
N ALA A 288 -5.26 3.16 -22.91
CA ALA A 288 -5.86 2.15 -23.78
C ALA A 288 -7.32 2.53 -24.11
N ASP A 289 -8.10 2.93 -23.11
CA ASP A 289 -9.56 3.03 -23.22
C ASP A 289 -10.06 4.47 -23.46
N PHE A 290 -9.19 5.46 -23.35
CA PHE A 290 -9.57 6.87 -23.43
C PHE A 290 -8.73 7.67 -24.45
N ILE A 291 -9.34 8.74 -24.95
CA ILE A 291 -8.72 9.69 -25.88
C ILE A 291 -8.17 10.85 -25.07
N TRP A 292 -6.85 11.04 -25.16
CA TRP A 292 -6.11 12.05 -24.42
C TRP A 292 -5.42 13.02 -25.36
N GLU A 293 -5.42 14.29 -25.00
CA GLU A 293 -4.61 15.34 -25.62
C GLU A 293 -3.53 15.78 -24.65
N ALA A 294 -2.26 15.73 -25.08
CA ALA A 294 -1.15 16.26 -24.29
C ALA A 294 -1.12 17.79 -24.37
N LEU A 295 -1.13 18.45 -23.22
CA LEU A 295 -1.07 19.91 -23.10
C LEU A 295 0.32 20.37 -22.61
N PRO A 296 0.69 21.64 -22.82
CA PRO A 296 1.93 22.19 -22.28
C PRO A 296 2.02 21.99 -20.76
N PRO A 297 3.17 21.52 -20.23
CA PRO A 297 3.29 21.22 -18.82
C PRO A 297 3.24 22.50 -17.99
N ILE A 298 2.60 22.42 -16.82
CA ILE A 298 2.33 23.59 -15.97
C ILE A 298 3.24 23.61 -14.74
N ARG A 299 3.58 24.82 -14.28
CA ARG A 299 4.31 25.01 -13.03
C ARG A 299 3.34 25.05 -11.86
N VAL A 300 3.49 24.11 -10.94
CA VAL A 300 2.57 23.89 -9.82
C VAL A 300 3.26 24.34 -8.53
N LYS A 301 2.74 25.37 -7.84
CA LYS A 301 3.31 25.94 -6.60
C LYS A 301 3.73 24.88 -5.56
N GLY A 302 5.01 24.73 -5.25
CA GLY A 302 5.50 23.72 -4.31
C GLY A 302 5.96 22.40 -4.94
N LYS A 303 5.90 22.29 -6.27
CA LYS A 303 6.74 21.35 -7.04
C LYS A 303 7.81 22.14 -7.80
N GLU A 304 9.05 21.65 -7.78
CA GLU A 304 10.17 22.30 -8.46
C GLU A 304 10.11 22.06 -9.98
N GLU A 305 9.65 20.88 -10.39
CA GLU A 305 9.52 20.44 -11.78
C GLU A 305 8.18 20.84 -12.43
N LEU A 306 8.19 20.98 -13.76
CA LEU A 306 6.98 21.16 -14.56
C LEU A 306 6.18 19.85 -14.60
N VAL A 307 4.87 19.94 -14.37
CA VAL A 307 4.00 18.76 -14.31
C VAL A 307 3.36 18.53 -15.69
N PRO A 308 3.55 17.34 -16.32
CA PRO A 308 2.86 16.97 -17.54
C PRO A 308 1.34 16.98 -17.36
N LEU A 309 0.64 17.51 -18.37
CA LEU A 309 -0.79 17.78 -18.32
C LEU A 309 -1.51 17.12 -19.50
N PHE A 310 -2.63 16.46 -19.23
CA PHE A 310 -3.43 15.80 -20.27
C PHE A 310 -4.90 16.20 -20.15
N ALA A 311 -5.52 16.53 -21.28
CA ALA A 311 -6.96 16.74 -21.37
C ALA A 311 -7.65 15.45 -21.83
N LEU A 312 -8.70 15.06 -21.11
CA LEU A 312 -9.55 13.93 -21.50
C LEU A 312 -10.60 14.42 -22.49
N LEU A 313 -10.57 13.89 -23.71
CA LEU A 313 -11.51 14.27 -24.77
C LEU A 313 -12.74 13.35 -24.84
N GLY A 314 -12.60 12.12 -24.37
CA GLY A 314 -13.67 11.14 -24.41
C GLY A 314 -13.15 9.72 -24.21
N ARG A 315 -14.07 8.75 -24.29
CA ARG A 315 -13.71 7.33 -24.38
C ARG A 315 -13.25 7.02 -25.80
N ARG A 316 -12.19 6.21 -25.93
CA ARG A 316 -11.85 5.59 -27.21
C ARG A 316 -13.00 4.66 -27.54
N GLN A 317 -13.64 4.85 -28.68
CA GLN A 317 -14.63 3.88 -29.16
C GLN A 317 -13.86 2.65 -29.63
N GLU A 318 -13.51 1.74 -28.71
CA GLU A 318 -13.23 0.36 -29.08
C GLU A 318 -14.56 -0.35 -29.26
N GLN A 319 -15.18 -0.12 -30.41
CA GLN A 319 -16.22 -1.01 -30.91
C GLN A 319 -16.00 -1.19 -32.40
N SER A 320 -14.90 -1.84 -32.75
CA SER A 320 -15.02 -2.76 -33.88
C SER A 320 -16.09 -3.76 -33.46
N ILE A 321 -17.22 -3.71 -34.16
CA ILE A 321 -18.35 -4.66 -34.12
C ILE A 321 -17.85 -6.11 -34.12
N HIS A 322 -16.67 -6.33 -34.71
CA HIS A 322 -15.95 -7.58 -34.75
C HIS A 322 -14.66 -7.58 -33.92
N LEU A 323 -14.34 -8.73 -33.33
CA LEU A 323 -13.05 -8.97 -32.68
C LEU A 323 -11.92 -8.86 -33.70
N GLN A 324 -11.05 -7.86 -33.52
CA GLN A 324 -9.82 -7.71 -34.29
C GLN A 324 -8.64 -8.35 -33.55
N GLU A 325 -7.57 -8.67 -34.29
CA GLU A 325 -6.34 -9.16 -33.69
C GLU A 325 -5.64 -8.02 -32.92
N PRO A 326 -5.50 -8.09 -31.59
CA PRO A 326 -4.73 -7.09 -30.85
C PRO A 326 -3.23 -7.24 -31.13
N ALA A 327 -2.57 -6.11 -31.38
CA ALA A 327 -1.15 -6.08 -31.74
C ALA A 327 -0.26 -6.21 -30.48
N TYR A 328 0.13 -7.45 -30.16
CA TYR A 328 1.14 -7.71 -29.13
C TYR A 328 2.54 -7.73 -29.74
N ARG A 329 3.50 -7.07 -29.07
CA ARG A 329 4.89 -6.96 -29.55
C ARG A 329 5.67 -8.27 -29.49
N LEU A 330 5.38 -9.11 -28.49
CA LEU A 330 6.08 -10.36 -28.24
C LEU A 330 5.23 -11.56 -28.67
N PRO A 331 5.83 -12.67 -29.16
CA PRO A 331 5.09 -13.91 -29.39
C PRO A 331 4.50 -14.46 -28.08
N MET A 332 3.52 -15.36 -28.17
CA MET A 332 2.99 -16.02 -26.98
C MET A 332 4.09 -16.85 -26.31
N VAL A 333 4.36 -16.57 -25.03
CA VAL A 333 5.30 -17.32 -24.19
C VAL A 333 4.53 -18.29 -23.32
N GLY A 334 5.00 -19.53 -23.24
CA GLY A 334 4.32 -20.60 -22.50
C GLY A 334 2.97 -20.99 -23.10
N ARG A 335 2.16 -21.72 -22.33
CA ARG A 335 0.74 -22.06 -22.62
C ARG A 335 0.48 -22.92 -23.86
N ALA A 336 1.48 -23.68 -24.31
CA ALA A 336 1.34 -24.53 -25.50
C ALA A 336 0.24 -25.60 -25.33
N ALA A 337 0.09 -26.14 -24.12
CA ALA A 337 -0.92 -27.15 -23.80
C ALA A 337 -2.34 -26.56 -23.83
N GLU A 338 -2.54 -25.40 -23.20
CA GLU A 338 -3.81 -24.67 -23.16
C GLU A 338 -4.25 -24.27 -24.57
N LEU A 339 -3.35 -23.72 -25.38
CA LEU A 339 -3.63 -23.39 -26.78
C LEU A 339 -4.00 -24.62 -27.62
N ALA A 340 -3.36 -25.76 -27.39
CA ALA A 340 -3.69 -27.01 -28.09
C ALA A 340 -5.13 -27.48 -27.76
N GLN A 341 -5.56 -27.35 -26.49
CA GLN A 341 -6.93 -27.67 -26.08
C GLN A 341 -7.95 -26.74 -26.75
N ILE A 342 -7.69 -25.43 -26.76
CA ILE A 342 -8.61 -24.46 -27.40
C ILE A 342 -8.72 -24.73 -28.90
N LYS A 343 -7.61 -24.97 -29.59
CA LYS A 343 -7.60 -25.31 -31.03
C LYS A 343 -8.40 -26.59 -31.33
N ALA A 344 -8.40 -27.57 -30.43
CA ALA A 344 -9.21 -28.77 -30.60
C ALA A 344 -10.72 -28.45 -30.51
N ARG A 345 -11.13 -27.58 -29.59
CA ARG A 345 -12.52 -27.12 -29.43
C ARG A 345 -12.98 -26.25 -30.60
N LEU A 346 -12.11 -25.38 -31.09
CA LEU A 346 -12.36 -24.57 -32.29
C LEU A 346 -12.72 -25.45 -33.50
N ARG A 347 -11.99 -26.54 -33.73
CA ARG A 347 -12.27 -27.50 -34.83
C ARG A 347 -13.61 -28.23 -34.69
N LEU A 348 -14.04 -28.52 -33.46
CA LEU A 348 -15.36 -29.13 -33.23
C LEU A 348 -16.48 -28.14 -33.56
N ALA A 349 -16.32 -26.88 -33.15
CA ALA A 349 -17.25 -25.81 -33.50
C ALA A 349 -17.31 -25.58 -35.02
N GLU A 350 -16.17 -25.63 -35.71
CA GLU A 350 -16.10 -25.56 -37.19
C GLU A 350 -16.93 -26.68 -37.86
N GLN A 351 -17.00 -27.86 -37.25
CA GLN A 351 -17.79 -29.00 -37.72
C GLN A 351 -19.29 -28.93 -37.34
N GLY A 352 -19.75 -27.81 -36.78
CA GLY A 352 -21.14 -27.61 -36.36
C GLY A 352 -21.47 -28.18 -34.97
N GLN A 353 -20.47 -28.58 -34.19
CA GLN A 353 -20.64 -29.02 -32.80
C GLN A 353 -20.25 -27.87 -31.86
N GLY A 354 -21.22 -27.05 -31.46
CA GLY A 354 -20.95 -25.87 -30.65
C GLY A 354 -20.21 -26.22 -29.36
N GLN A 355 -19.27 -25.36 -28.96
CA GLN A 355 -18.42 -25.55 -27.79
C GLN A 355 -18.44 -24.32 -26.88
N ILE A 356 -18.27 -24.53 -25.58
CA ILE A 356 -18.05 -23.47 -24.60
C ILE A 356 -16.72 -23.73 -23.90
N VAL A 357 -15.84 -22.74 -23.91
CA VAL A 357 -14.53 -22.80 -23.24
C VAL A 357 -14.48 -21.74 -22.14
N GLY A 358 -14.37 -22.17 -20.90
CA GLY A 358 -14.07 -21.29 -19.77
C GLY A 358 -12.56 -21.17 -19.57
N ILE A 359 -12.02 -19.96 -19.60
CA ILE A 359 -10.64 -19.64 -19.25
C ILE A 359 -10.67 -19.02 -17.85
N THR A 360 -10.18 -19.79 -16.88
CA THR A 360 -10.23 -19.43 -15.46
C THR A 360 -8.83 -19.09 -14.97
N ALA A 361 -8.63 -17.87 -14.50
CA ALA A 361 -7.35 -17.48 -13.92
C ALA A 361 -7.49 -16.26 -13.01
N GLU A 362 -6.51 -16.08 -12.13
CA GLU A 362 -6.34 -14.82 -11.39
C GLU A 362 -6.02 -13.65 -12.33
N ALA A 363 -6.17 -12.42 -11.83
CA ALA A 363 -5.78 -11.21 -12.56
C ALA A 363 -4.29 -11.24 -12.91
N GLY A 364 -3.94 -10.77 -14.11
CA GLY A 364 -2.55 -10.72 -14.56
C GLY A 364 -1.94 -12.04 -15.05
N MET A 365 -2.67 -13.17 -15.00
CA MET A 365 -2.18 -14.47 -15.46
C MET A 365 -2.12 -14.66 -17.00
N GLY A 366 -2.38 -13.59 -17.76
CA GLY A 366 -2.34 -13.61 -19.23
C GLY A 366 -3.64 -14.06 -19.92
N LYS A 367 -4.81 -13.94 -19.27
CA LYS A 367 -6.12 -14.30 -19.87
C LYS A 367 -6.37 -13.59 -21.20
N SER A 368 -6.30 -12.26 -21.23
CA SER A 368 -6.56 -11.47 -22.44
C SER A 368 -5.53 -11.76 -23.54
N ARG A 369 -4.27 -12.03 -23.17
CA ARG A 369 -3.24 -12.49 -24.12
C ARG A 369 -3.59 -13.84 -24.74
N LEU A 370 -4.08 -14.79 -23.95
CA LEU A 370 -4.53 -16.09 -24.47
C LEU A 370 -5.76 -15.94 -25.37
N ILE A 371 -6.73 -15.11 -24.98
CA ILE A 371 -7.93 -14.79 -25.78
C ILE A 371 -7.56 -14.21 -27.14
N ALA A 372 -6.58 -13.31 -27.18
CA ALA A 372 -6.06 -12.78 -28.44
C ALA A 372 -5.53 -13.87 -29.38
N GLU A 373 -4.84 -14.88 -28.85
CA GLU A 373 -4.39 -16.03 -29.64
C GLU A 373 -5.57 -16.91 -30.08
N VAL A 374 -6.65 -16.99 -29.31
CA VAL A 374 -7.90 -17.65 -29.71
C VAL A 374 -8.56 -16.91 -30.87
N ILE A 375 -8.67 -15.58 -30.78
CA ILE A 375 -9.22 -14.72 -31.84
C ILE A 375 -8.41 -14.91 -33.13
N ARG A 376 -7.08 -14.87 -33.04
CA ARG A 376 -6.19 -15.11 -34.18
C ARG A 376 -6.42 -16.50 -34.80
N ALA A 377 -6.47 -17.55 -33.98
CA ALA A 377 -6.70 -18.90 -34.46
C ALA A 377 -8.09 -19.07 -35.12
N ALA A 378 -9.11 -18.43 -34.56
CA ALA A 378 -10.48 -18.46 -35.07
C ALA A 378 -10.61 -17.71 -36.41
N GLN A 379 -9.96 -16.55 -36.55
CA GLN A 379 -9.93 -15.79 -37.81
C GLN A 379 -9.29 -16.61 -38.95
N VAL A 380 -8.21 -17.35 -38.67
CA VAL A 380 -7.59 -18.27 -39.64
C VAL A 380 -8.55 -19.38 -40.09
N CYS A 381 -9.44 -19.82 -39.19
CA CYS A 381 -10.50 -20.80 -39.48
C CYS A 381 -11.78 -20.16 -40.04
N GLY A 382 -11.79 -18.87 -40.37
CA GLY A 382 -12.94 -18.19 -40.98
C GLY A 382 -14.08 -17.84 -40.02
N PHE A 383 -13.83 -17.84 -38.70
CA PHE A 383 -14.83 -17.42 -37.72
C PHE A 383 -15.05 -15.90 -37.74
N THR A 384 -16.30 -15.48 -37.62
CA THR A 384 -16.66 -14.10 -37.31
C THR A 384 -16.66 -13.93 -35.79
N GLY A 385 -15.72 -13.14 -35.27
CA GLY A 385 -15.57 -12.91 -33.84
C GLY A 385 -16.40 -11.72 -33.35
N LEU A 386 -17.13 -11.89 -32.24
CA LEU A 386 -17.91 -10.87 -31.54
C LEU A 386 -17.55 -10.91 -30.05
N GLY A 387 -17.25 -9.76 -29.44
CA GLY A 387 -16.73 -9.69 -28.08
C GLY A 387 -17.56 -8.79 -27.18
N GLY A 388 -17.65 -9.12 -25.91
CA GLY A 388 -18.23 -8.27 -24.87
C GLY A 388 -17.42 -8.37 -23.58
N GLU A 389 -17.43 -7.31 -22.77
CA GLU A 389 -16.69 -7.25 -21.51
C GLU A 389 -17.66 -6.94 -20.36
N CYS A 390 -17.54 -7.68 -19.26
CA CYS A 390 -18.30 -7.40 -18.04
C CYS A 390 -17.53 -6.39 -17.18
N GLN A 391 -18.05 -5.17 -17.10
CA GLN A 391 -17.40 -4.09 -16.35
C GLN A 391 -17.63 -4.24 -14.85
N SER A 392 -16.55 -4.11 -14.08
CA SER A 392 -16.52 -4.25 -12.62
C SER A 392 -17.55 -3.37 -11.88
N TYR A 393 -17.81 -2.18 -12.41
CA TYR A 393 -18.76 -1.19 -11.86
C TYR A 393 -20.18 -1.30 -12.44
N ALA A 394 -20.43 -2.23 -13.37
CA ALA A 394 -21.70 -2.34 -14.09
C ALA A 394 -22.48 -3.64 -13.77
N THR A 395 -22.19 -4.29 -12.63
CA THR A 395 -22.80 -5.55 -12.18
C THR A 395 -24.34 -5.53 -12.07
N ASN A 396 -24.96 -4.35 -12.04
CA ASN A 396 -26.42 -4.16 -12.00
C ASN A 396 -26.99 -3.52 -13.27
N SER A 397 -26.21 -3.35 -14.34
CA SER A 397 -26.67 -2.80 -15.62
C SER A 397 -27.06 -3.95 -16.56
N PRO A 398 -28.36 -4.19 -16.82
CA PRO A 398 -28.80 -5.35 -17.58
C PRO A 398 -28.21 -5.40 -18.99
N TYR A 399 -27.72 -6.56 -19.39
CA TYR A 399 -27.31 -6.87 -20.77
C TYR A 399 -26.13 -6.06 -21.31
N LEU A 400 -25.41 -5.30 -20.47
CA LEU A 400 -24.34 -4.39 -20.93
C LEU A 400 -23.25 -5.16 -21.69
N SER A 401 -22.82 -6.32 -21.19
CA SER A 401 -21.80 -7.16 -21.82
C SER A 401 -22.27 -7.78 -23.14
N TRP A 402 -23.58 -7.90 -23.35
CA TRP A 402 -24.16 -8.42 -24.60
C TRP A 402 -24.36 -7.35 -25.66
N GLN A 403 -24.34 -6.07 -25.31
CA GLN A 403 -24.58 -4.98 -26.27
C GLN A 403 -23.61 -5.01 -27.46
N PRO A 404 -22.29 -5.11 -27.26
CA PRO A 404 -21.37 -5.13 -28.38
C PRO A 404 -21.54 -6.39 -29.24
N ILE A 405 -21.89 -7.53 -28.65
CA ILE A 405 -22.15 -8.79 -29.37
C ILE A 405 -23.39 -8.68 -30.26
N VAL A 406 -24.52 -8.20 -29.71
CA VAL A 406 -25.78 -8.12 -30.48
C VAL A 406 -25.72 -6.98 -31.49
N ARG A 407 -25.11 -5.84 -31.16
CA ARG A 407 -24.84 -4.78 -32.16
C ARG A 407 -23.89 -5.27 -33.25
N GLY A 408 -22.92 -6.08 -32.85
CA GLY A 408 -22.04 -6.93 -33.64
C GLY A 408 -22.75 -7.70 -34.75
N LEU A 409 -23.69 -8.53 -34.30
CA LEU A 409 -24.52 -9.41 -35.11
C LEU A 409 -25.40 -8.68 -36.13
N PHE A 410 -25.79 -7.44 -35.80
CA PHE A 410 -26.64 -6.57 -36.64
C PHE A 410 -25.82 -5.54 -37.45
N ASP A 411 -24.48 -5.59 -37.35
CA ASP A 411 -23.55 -4.68 -38.00
C ASP A 411 -23.91 -3.19 -37.77
N LEU A 412 -24.27 -2.84 -36.53
CA LEU A 412 -24.73 -1.48 -36.19
C LEU A 412 -23.57 -0.54 -35.88
N GLU A 413 -23.20 0.28 -36.87
CA GLU A 413 -22.20 1.33 -36.69
C GLU A 413 -22.58 2.32 -35.56
N PRO A 414 -21.73 2.51 -34.53
CA PRO A 414 -22.01 3.42 -33.42
C PRO A 414 -22.21 4.88 -33.82
N THR A 415 -21.53 5.32 -34.89
CA THR A 415 -21.58 6.68 -35.41
C THR A 415 -22.79 6.96 -36.29
N ALA A 416 -23.53 5.92 -36.71
CA ALA A 416 -24.72 6.07 -37.53
C ALA A 416 -25.85 6.72 -36.74
N SER A 417 -26.68 7.53 -37.42
CA SER A 417 -27.87 8.13 -36.80
C SER A 417 -28.81 7.05 -36.24
N LEU A 418 -29.56 7.39 -35.18
CA LEU A 418 -30.55 6.48 -34.59
C LEU A 418 -31.51 5.89 -35.65
N ALA A 419 -32.01 6.72 -36.58
CA ALA A 419 -32.90 6.26 -37.64
C ALA A 419 -32.26 5.21 -38.57
N ALA A 420 -30.97 5.36 -38.88
CA ALA A 420 -30.23 4.39 -39.68
C ALA A 420 -30.04 3.07 -38.93
N GLN A 421 -29.68 3.13 -37.64
CA GLN A 421 -29.55 1.93 -36.80
C GLN A 421 -30.88 1.16 -36.71
N LEU A 422 -31.99 1.85 -36.48
CA LEU A 422 -33.33 1.25 -36.42
C LEU A 422 -33.74 0.56 -37.73
N THR A 423 -33.48 1.22 -38.87
CA THR A 423 -33.79 0.67 -40.19
C THR A 423 -33.00 -0.62 -40.44
N LYS A 424 -31.70 -0.61 -40.11
CA LYS A 424 -30.82 -1.77 -40.26
C LYS A 424 -31.26 -2.93 -39.36
N SER A 425 -31.66 -2.65 -38.11
CA SER A 425 -32.20 -3.66 -37.21
C SER A 425 -33.48 -4.32 -37.74
N GLY A 426 -34.39 -3.55 -38.31
CA GLY A 426 -35.61 -4.08 -38.95
C GLY A 426 -35.30 -4.96 -40.17
N HIS A 427 -34.34 -4.57 -41.00
CA HIS A 427 -33.91 -5.37 -42.16
C HIS A 427 -33.30 -6.72 -41.74
N HIS A 428 -32.44 -6.75 -40.72
CA HIS A 428 -31.87 -8.00 -40.20
C HIS A 428 -32.95 -8.96 -39.72
N LEU A 429 -33.92 -8.51 -38.93
CA LEU A 429 -35.01 -9.37 -38.48
C LEU A 429 -35.87 -9.88 -39.65
N SER A 430 -36.14 -9.02 -40.65
CA SER A 430 -36.90 -9.42 -41.84
C SER A 430 -36.20 -10.47 -42.69
N ALA A 431 -34.86 -10.46 -42.73
CA ALA A 431 -34.07 -11.46 -43.44
C ALA A 431 -34.13 -12.85 -42.78
N ILE A 432 -34.33 -12.89 -41.45
CA ILE A 432 -34.57 -14.12 -40.71
C ILE A 432 -36.00 -14.62 -40.98
N ASP A 433 -36.98 -13.80 -40.63
CA ASP A 433 -38.40 -14.00 -40.89
C ASP A 433 -39.14 -12.66 -40.68
N PRO A 434 -39.88 -12.15 -41.69
CA PRO A 434 -40.69 -10.93 -41.56
C PRO A 434 -41.66 -10.92 -40.38
N SER A 435 -42.09 -12.10 -39.90
CA SER A 435 -42.97 -12.23 -38.72
C SER A 435 -42.31 -11.80 -37.41
N LEU A 436 -40.97 -11.66 -37.38
CA LEU A 436 -40.20 -11.22 -36.21
C LEU A 436 -40.14 -9.71 -36.07
N LEU A 437 -40.46 -8.94 -37.12
CA LEU A 437 -40.35 -7.48 -37.10
C LEU A 437 -41.16 -6.81 -35.96
N PRO A 438 -42.40 -7.23 -35.64
CA PRO A 438 -43.15 -6.70 -34.49
C PRO A 438 -42.47 -6.96 -33.14
N ARG A 439 -41.51 -7.89 -33.05
CA ARG A 439 -40.76 -8.19 -31.83
C ARG A 439 -39.50 -7.33 -31.66
N LEU A 440 -39.16 -6.46 -32.62
CA LEU A 440 -37.99 -5.57 -32.55
C LEU A 440 -37.87 -4.81 -31.21
N PRO A 441 -38.94 -4.27 -30.59
CA PRO A 441 -38.82 -3.57 -29.31
C PRO A 441 -38.28 -4.42 -28.16
N LEU A 442 -38.34 -5.76 -28.25
CA LEU A 442 -37.75 -6.66 -27.28
C LEU A 442 -36.21 -6.58 -27.25
N LEU A 443 -35.58 -6.23 -28.39
CA LEU A 443 -34.13 -6.11 -28.49
C LEU A 443 -33.59 -4.77 -27.98
N GLY A 444 -34.45 -3.84 -27.54
CA GLY A 444 -34.01 -2.49 -27.14
C GLY A 444 -32.94 -2.48 -26.06
N ALA A 445 -33.07 -3.37 -25.07
CA ALA A 445 -32.12 -3.48 -23.96
C ALA A 445 -30.75 -4.03 -24.39
N VAL A 446 -30.73 -5.04 -25.28
CA VAL A 446 -29.51 -5.65 -25.80
C VAL A 446 -28.88 -4.88 -26.96
N LEU A 447 -29.63 -4.01 -27.65
CA LEU A 447 -29.09 -3.13 -28.70
C LEU A 447 -28.69 -1.75 -28.19
N ASN A 448 -29.10 -1.41 -26.95
CA ASN A 448 -29.02 -0.07 -26.37
C ASN A 448 -29.67 1.00 -27.27
N LEU A 449 -30.88 0.71 -27.75
CA LEU A 449 -31.65 1.62 -28.60
C LEU A 449 -32.97 2.00 -27.91
N PRO A 450 -33.37 3.29 -27.96
CA PRO A 450 -34.66 3.72 -27.44
C PRO A 450 -35.78 3.23 -28.38
N LEU A 451 -36.23 2.00 -28.18
CA LEU A 451 -37.29 1.36 -28.94
C LEU A 451 -38.61 1.44 -28.16
N PRO A 452 -39.58 2.27 -28.58
CA PRO A 452 -40.89 2.32 -27.95
C PRO A 452 -41.65 1.02 -28.19
N ASP A 453 -42.45 0.62 -27.22
CA ASP A 453 -43.31 -0.55 -27.35
C ASP A 453 -44.39 -0.36 -28.41
N ASN A 454 -44.78 -1.46 -29.05
CA ASN A 454 -45.90 -1.54 -29.98
C ASN A 454 -47.03 -2.42 -29.39
N ASP A 455 -48.13 -2.60 -30.14
CA ASP A 455 -49.30 -3.38 -29.68
C ASP A 455 -48.96 -4.81 -29.23
N LEU A 456 -47.90 -5.43 -29.77
CA LEU A 456 -47.46 -6.77 -29.38
C LEU A 456 -46.67 -6.74 -28.06
N THR A 457 -45.77 -5.77 -27.89
CA THR A 457 -44.80 -5.76 -26.78
C THR A 457 -45.27 -4.99 -25.55
N ALA A 458 -46.24 -4.06 -25.71
CA ALA A 458 -46.75 -3.22 -24.63
C ALA A 458 -47.46 -3.99 -23.51
N PHE A 459 -48.07 -5.14 -23.83
CA PHE A 459 -48.86 -5.95 -22.88
C PHE A 459 -48.13 -7.21 -22.39
N LEU A 460 -46.87 -7.40 -22.75
CA LEU A 460 -46.10 -8.56 -22.29
C LEU A 460 -45.72 -8.41 -20.83
N GLU A 461 -46.06 -9.42 -20.02
CA GLU A 461 -45.56 -9.53 -18.66
C GLU A 461 -44.01 -9.64 -18.66
N PRO A 462 -43.32 -9.13 -17.62
CA PRO A 462 -41.85 -9.05 -17.59
C PRO A 462 -41.12 -10.38 -17.90
N GLU A 463 -41.60 -11.50 -17.36
CA GLU A 463 -40.99 -12.82 -17.55
C GLU A 463 -41.14 -13.33 -18.99
N LEU A 464 -42.32 -13.13 -19.59
CA LEU A 464 -42.56 -13.50 -20.99
C LEU A 464 -41.78 -12.58 -21.94
N ARG A 465 -41.65 -11.28 -21.58
CA ARG A 465 -40.84 -10.32 -22.33
C ARG A 465 -39.36 -10.74 -22.36
N LYS A 466 -38.82 -11.11 -21.20
CA LYS A 466 -37.43 -11.60 -21.03
C LYS A 466 -37.20 -12.87 -21.86
N SER A 467 -37.98 -13.92 -21.66
CA SER A 467 -37.82 -15.19 -22.38
C SER A 467 -38.02 -15.05 -23.90
N SER A 468 -38.92 -14.17 -24.34
CA SER A 468 -39.12 -13.86 -25.76
C SER A 468 -37.93 -13.11 -26.37
N MET A 469 -37.30 -12.21 -25.61
CA MET A 469 -36.07 -11.53 -26.03
C MET A 469 -34.92 -12.53 -26.16
N GLU A 470 -34.72 -13.40 -25.17
CA GLU A 470 -33.68 -14.45 -25.21
C GLU A 470 -33.85 -15.37 -26.41
N ALA A 471 -35.08 -15.83 -26.67
CA ALA A 471 -35.40 -16.64 -27.85
C ALA A 471 -35.09 -15.91 -29.17
N LEU A 472 -35.42 -14.61 -29.25
CA LEU A 472 -35.15 -13.81 -30.44
C LEU A 472 -33.64 -13.62 -30.69
N VAL A 473 -32.84 -13.42 -29.64
CA VAL A 473 -31.38 -13.37 -29.75
C VAL A 473 -30.81 -14.70 -30.24
N VAL A 474 -31.31 -15.83 -29.71
CA VAL A 474 -30.94 -17.18 -30.16
C VAL A 474 -31.27 -17.41 -31.64
N ASP A 475 -32.45 -16.96 -32.11
CA ASP A 475 -32.82 -17.08 -33.51
C ASP A 475 -31.93 -16.22 -34.42
N CYS A 476 -31.52 -15.03 -33.98
CA CYS A 476 -30.55 -14.20 -34.70
C CYS A 476 -29.17 -14.88 -34.80
N LEU A 477 -28.66 -15.44 -33.70
CA LEU A 477 -27.38 -16.17 -33.69
C LEU A 477 -27.44 -17.41 -34.59
N ARG A 478 -28.55 -18.16 -34.55
CA ARG A 478 -28.75 -19.32 -35.41
C ARG A 478 -28.73 -18.94 -36.89
N HIS A 479 -29.38 -17.84 -37.26
CA HIS A 479 -29.36 -17.35 -38.64
C HIS A 479 -27.95 -16.96 -39.08
N ALA A 480 -27.25 -16.12 -38.30
CA ALA A 480 -25.90 -15.68 -38.65
C ALA A 480 -24.88 -16.83 -38.72
N SER A 481 -25.00 -17.83 -37.85
CA SER A 481 -24.12 -19.02 -37.86
C SER A 481 -24.22 -19.86 -39.15
N ARG A 482 -25.24 -19.64 -39.99
CA ARG A 482 -25.36 -20.29 -41.31
C ARG A 482 -24.50 -19.62 -42.38
N GLU A 483 -24.17 -18.35 -42.21
CA GLU A 483 -23.34 -17.59 -43.15
C GLU A 483 -21.86 -17.83 -42.87
N ALA A 484 -21.47 -17.79 -41.58
CA ALA A 484 -20.11 -18.07 -41.12
C ALA A 484 -20.12 -18.63 -39.68
N PRO A 485 -19.13 -19.46 -39.30
CA PRO A 485 -18.99 -19.87 -37.91
C PRO A 485 -18.75 -18.65 -37.00
N LEU A 486 -19.30 -18.66 -35.78
CA LEU A 486 -19.23 -17.52 -34.85
C LEU A 486 -18.33 -17.81 -33.66
N LEU A 487 -17.48 -16.85 -33.30
CA LEU A 487 -16.74 -16.84 -32.04
C LEU A 487 -17.35 -15.75 -31.15
N LEU A 488 -17.91 -16.13 -30.00
CA LEU A 488 -18.39 -15.19 -28.99
C LEU A 488 -17.39 -15.17 -27.83
N VAL A 489 -16.83 -14.01 -27.51
CA VAL A 489 -15.93 -13.83 -26.36
C VAL A 489 -16.63 -12.97 -25.32
N LEU A 490 -16.73 -13.47 -24.09
CA LEU A 490 -17.14 -12.68 -22.94
C LEU A 490 -15.99 -12.61 -21.94
N GLU A 491 -15.44 -11.41 -21.74
CA GLU A 491 -14.39 -11.15 -20.77
C GLU A 491 -14.97 -10.75 -19.41
N ASP A 492 -14.20 -11.06 -18.36
CA ASP A 492 -14.49 -10.75 -16.97
C ASP A 492 -15.88 -11.18 -16.45
N VAL A 493 -16.36 -12.35 -16.89
CA VAL A 493 -17.69 -12.91 -16.57
C VAL A 493 -17.98 -13.03 -15.06
N HIS A 494 -16.97 -12.94 -14.20
CA HIS A 494 -17.16 -12.82 -12.75
C HIS A 494 -17.93 -11.55 -12.32
N TRP A 495 -18.01 -10.52 -13.18
CA TRP A 495 -18.80 -9.31 -13.00
C TRP A 495 -20.12 -9.29 -13.77
N ILE A 496 -20.52 -10.41 -14.37
CA ILE A 496 -21.73 -10.49 -15.19
C ILE A 496 -22.99 -10.19 -14.35
N ASP A 497 -23.89 -9.36 -14.88
CA ASP A 497 -25.17 -9.10 -14.22
C ASP A 497 -26.11 -10.32 -14.32
N PRO A 498 -27.08 -10.47 -13.39
CA PRO A 498 -27.95 -11.65 -13.36
C PRO A 498 -28.72 -11.90 -14.66
N LEU A 499 -29.17 -10.84 -15.35
CA LEU A 499 -29.96 -10.98 -16.58
C LEU A 499 -29.07 -11.34 -17.78
N SER A 500 -27.84 -10.79 -17.86
CA SER A 500 -26.83 -11.24 -18.83
C SER A 500 -26.42 -12.69 -18.62
N HIS A 501 -26.36 -13.14 -17.37
CA HIS A 501 -26.02 -14.52 -17.04
C HIS A 501 -27.14 -15.50 -17.46
N ASP A 502 -28.41 -15.11 -17.27
CA ASP A 502 -29.55 -15.89 -17.77
C ASP A 502 -29.55 -15.97 -19.32
N LEU A 503 -29.22 -14.88 -20.01
CA LEU A 503 -29.07 -14.87 -21.47
C LEU A 503 -27.90 -15.77 -21.93
N LEU A 504 -26.77 -15.78 -21.21
CA LEU A 504 -25.66 -16.69 -21.48
C LEU A 504 -26.08 -18.15 -21.35
N GLU A 505 -26.90 -18.48 -20.36
CA GLU A 505 -27.44 -19.83 -20.18
C GLU A 505 -28.40 -20.22 -21.32
N ALA A 506 -29.30 -19.32 -21.71
CA ALA A 506 -30.23 -19.54 -22.83
C ALA A 506 -29.49 -19.76 -24.16
N VAL A 507 -28.50 -18.91 -24.46
CA VAL A 507 -27.62 -19.06 -25.63
C VAL A 507 -26.82 -20.35 -25.54
N GLY A 508 -26.17 -20.60 -24.39
CA GLY A 508 -25.36 -21.79 -24.16
C GLY A 508 -26.11 -23.09 -24.45
N ARG A 509 -27.36 -23.21 -23.99
CA ARG A 509 -28.22 -24.39 -24.26
C ARG A 509 -28.56 -24.56 -25.74
N ALA A 510 -28.63 -23.48 -26.51
CA ALA A 510 -29.05 -23.50 -27.91
C ALA A 510 -27.93 -23.81 -28.92
N ILE A 511 -26.65 -23.63 -28.54
CA ILE A 511 -25.53 -23.71 -29.49
C ILE A 511 -25.01 -25.12 -29.78
N GLY A 512 -25.42 -26.16 -29.03
CA GLY A 512 -24.78 -27.48 -29.10
C GLY A 512 -24.69 -28.12 -30.50
N SER A 513 -25.56 -27.74 -31.43
CA SER A 513 -25.55 -28.18 -32.84
C SER A 513 -25.35 -27.04 -33.85
N LEU A 514 -24.75 -25.92 -33.42
CA LEU A 514 -24.46 -24.75 -34.25
C LEU A 514 -22.94 -24.56 -34.35
N PRO A 515 -22.43 -23.97 -35.44
CA PRO A 515 -21.01 -23.70 -35.59
C PRO A 515 -20.60 -22.45 -34.80
N ILE A 516 -20.74 -22.53 -33.47
CA ILE A 516 -20.50 -21.42 -32.53
C ILE A 516 -19.53 -21.89 -31.43
N LEU A 517 -18.48 -21.11 -31.21
CA LEU A 517 -17.59 -21.24 -30.06
C LEU A 517 -17.84 -20.07 -29.11
N ILE A 518 -18.14 -20.35 -27.84
CA ILE A 518 -18.22 -19.33 -26.79
C ILE A 518 -16.96 -19.46 -25.92
N VAL A 519 -16.24 -18.36 -25.73
CA VAL A 519 -15.10 -18.26 -24.82
C VAL A 519 -15.46 -17.34 -23.67
N LEU A 520 -15.38 -17.85 -22.45
CA LEU A 520 -15.66 -17.10 -21.23
C LEU A 520 -14.36 -16.90 -20.47
N ALA A 521 -14.01 -15.66 -20.12
CA ALA A 521 -12.87 -15.37 -19.27
C ALA A 521 -13.38 -14.97 -17.88
N TYR A 522 -12.95 -15.66 -16.84
CA TYR A 522 -13.36 -15.32 -15.47
C TYR A 522 -12.31 -15.68 -14.42
N ARG A 523 -12.52 -15.19 -13.20
CA ARG A 523 -11.70 -15.52 -12.03
C ARG A 523 -12.27 -16.76 -11.33
N PRO A 524 -11.46 -17.60 -10.69
CA PRO A 524 -11.97 -18.70 -9.89
C PRO A 524 -12.98 -18.18 -8.85
N PRO A 525 -14.10 -18.88 -8.62
CA PRO A 525 -15.11 -18.45 -7.65
C PRO A 525 -14.55 -18.48 -6.21
N SER A 526 -14.05 -17.35 -5.72
CA SER A 526 -13.57 -17.16 -4.34
C SER A 526 -14.51 -16.22 -3.56
N LEU A 527 -15.42 -16.85 -2.79
CA LEU A 527 -16.36 -16.33 -1.78
C LEU A 527 -17.58 -15.47 -2.20
N THR A 528 -18.71 -15.82 -1.56
CA THR A 528 -20.00 -15.12 -1.29
C THR A 528 -20.79 -14.41 -2.39
N ARG A 529 -20.19 -13.88 -3.46
CA ARG A 529 -20.91 -13.24 -4.58
C ARG A 529 -20.82 -13.99 -5.91
N MET A 530 -19.87 -14.92 -6.06
CA MET A 530 -19.70 -15.65 -7.31
C MET A 530 -20.48 -16.96 -7.35
N GLN A 531 -21.29 -17.14 -8.39
CA GLN A 531 -21.73 -18.45 -8.86
C GLN A 531 -20.82 -18.84 -10.03
N GLU A 532 -20.38 -20.10 -10.11
CA GLU A 532 -19.81 -20.61 -11.36
C GLU A 532 -20.77 -20.33 -12.52
N PRO A 533 -20.26 -20.08 -13.74
CA PRO A 533 -21.13 -19.91 -14.89
C PRO A 533 -22.06 -21.12 -15.00
N ARG A 534 -23.38 -20.94 -14.99
CA ARG A 534 -24.34 -22.08 -15.02
C ARG A 534 -24.17 -22.98 -16.24
N VAL A 535 -23.57 -22.44 -17.31
CA VAL A 535 -23.18 -23.18 -18.51
C VAL A 535 -22.10 -24.25 -18.26
N SER A 536 -21.42 -24.23 -17.11
CA SER A 536 -20.43 -25.26 -16.72
C SER A 536 -21.03 -26.66 -16.63
N LEU A 537 -22.35 -26.76 -16.44
CA LEU A 537 -23.11 -28.00 -16.37
C LEU A 537 -23.44 -28.60 -17.76
N LEU A 538 -23.14 -27.89 -18.85
CA LEU A 538 -23.44 -28.35 -20.21
C LEU A 538 -22.39 -29.37 -20.71
N PRO A 539 -22.78 -30.38 -21.51
CA PRO A 539 -21.88 -31.47 -21.91
C PRO A 539 -20.76 -31.05 -22.87
N TYR A 540 -20.87 -29.88 -23.50
CA TYR A 540 -19.88 -29.30 -24.41
C TYR A 540 -19.15 -28.10 -23.78
N TYR A 541 -19.14 -28.03 -22.45
CA TYR A 541 -18.31 -27.11 -21.68
C TYR A 541 -16.94 -27.73 -21.39
N SER A 542 -15.87 -26.93 -21.48
CA SER A 542 -14.54 -27.29 -21.00
C SER A 542 -13.87 -26.11 -20.32
N GLU A 543 -13.27 -26.35 -19.15
CA GLU A 543 -12.54 -25.33 -18.40
C GLU A 543 -11.02 -25.49 -18.59
N ILE A 544 -10.34 -24.37 -18.78
CA ILE A 544 -8.89 -24.24 -18.90
C ILE A 544 -8.44 -23.30 -17.79
N ARG A 545 -7.76 -23.86 -16.78
CA ARG A 545 -7.22 -23.10 -15.66
C ARG A 545 -5.79 -22.64 -15.97
N LEU A 546 -5.52 -21.34 -15.93
CA LEU A 546 -4.17 -20.82 -16.08
C LEU A 546 -3.49 -20.77 -14.71
N ASN A 547 -2.39 -21.51 -14.57
CA ASN A 547 -1.53 -21.51 -13.39
C ASN A 547 -0.38 -20.51 -13.55
N GLU A 548 0.35 -20.21 -12.48
CA GLU A 548 1.59 -19.42 -12.56
C GLU A 548 2.58 -20.04 -13.57
N PHE A 549 3.41 -19.20 -14.19
CA PHE A 549 4.50 -19.65 -15.05
C PHE A 549 5.53 -20.43 -14.24
N THR A 550 6.06 -21.47 -14.85
CA THR A 550 7.25 -22.14 -14.30
C THR A 550 8.44 -21.17 -14.33
N PRO A 551 9.48 -21.39 -13.51
CA PRO A 551 10.68 -20.56 -13.55
C PRO A 551 11.28 -20.44 -14.97
N GLU A 552 11.20 -21.51 -15.77
CA GLU A 552 11.68 -21.53 -17.16
C GLU A 552 10.82 -20.66 -18.09
N GLU A 553 9.49 -20.69 -17.93
CA GLU A 553 8.56 -19.83 -18.68
C GLU A 553 8.73 -18.35 -18.29
N ALA A 554 8.93 -18.08 -17.00
CA ALA A 554 9.18 -16.73 -16.49
C ALA A 554 10.52 -16.18 -16.99
N GLU A 555 11.58 -16.99 -16.97
CA GLU A 555 12.90 -16.63 -17.51
C GLU A 555 12.82 -16.31 -19.00
N TYR A 556 12.09 -17.12 -19.77
CA TYR A 556 11.90 -16.87 -21.20
C TYR A 556 11.15 -15.56 -21.47
N LEU A 557 10.11 -15.26 -20.69
CA LEU A 557 9.37 -13.99 -20.80
C LEU A 557 10.29 -12.79 -20.51
N ILE A 558 11.10 -12.87 -19.45
CA ILE A 558 12.05 -11.81 -19.08
C ILE A 558 13.11 -11.63 -20.18
N ALA A 559 13.67 -12.72 -20.68
CA ALA A 559 14.66 -12.69 -21.75
C ALA A 559 14.10 -12.11 -23.06
N ALA A 560 12.85 -12.43 -23.41
CA ALA A 560 12.19 -11.92 -24.61
C ALA A 560 11.93 -10.40 -24.56
N GLN A 561 11.90 -9.79 -23.37
CA GLN A 561 11.82 -8.35 -23.20
C GLN A 561 13.18 -7.64 -23.33
N GLY A 562 14.29 -8.36 -23.11
CA GLY A 562 15.64 -7.85 -23.35
C GLY A 562 15.92 -7.70 -24.84
N SER A 563 16.63 -6.64 -25.23
CA SER A 563 17.12 -6.51 -26.61
C SER A 563 18.46 -7.23 -26.79
N GLU A 564 18.79 -7.68 -28.00
CA GLU A 564 20.10 -8.30 -28.30
C GLU A 564 21.30 -7.41 -27.89
N ASN A 565 21.12 -6.09 -27.85
CA ASN A 565 22.15 -5.11 -27.50
C ASN A 565 22.14 -4.68 -26.02
N ALA A 566 21.17 -5.13 -25.22
CA ALA A 566 21.06 -4.84 -23.79
C ALA A 566 20.37 -6.01 -23.05
N PRO A 567 21.10 -7.12 -22.83
CA PRO A 567 20.58 -8.27 -22.11
C PRO A 567 20.39 -7.94 -20.61
N ILE A 568 19.41 -8.58 -19.99
CA ILE A 568 19.16 -8.46 -18.55
C ILE A 568 20.12 -9.41 -17.82
N ALA A 569 20.80 -8.92 -16.78
CA ALA A 569 21.75 -9.73 -16.02
C ALA A 569 21.07 -10.92 -15.30
N PRO A 570 21.70 -12.10 -15.20
CA PRO A 570 21.10 -13.29 -14.59
C PRO A 570 20.62 -13.07 -13.14
N GLU A 571 21.34 -12.26 -12.36
CA GLU A 571 21.00 -11.92 -10.98
C GLU A 571 19.69 -11.12 -10.93
N VAL A 572 19.49 -10.20 -11.88
CA VAL A 572 18.24 -9.43 -12.05
C VAL A 572 17.11 -10.37 -12.43
N VAL A 573 17.33 -11.29 -13.38
CA VAL A 573 16.33 -12.30 -13.78
C VAL A 573 15.89 -13.14 -12.59
N GLN A 574 16.83 -13.69 -11.82
CA GLN A 574 16.51 -14.49 -10.63
C GLN A 574 15.72 -13.68 -9.60
N GLN A 575 16.11 -12.44 -9.34
CA GLN A 575 15.37 -11.57 -8.41
C GLN A 575 13.96 -11.24 -8.90
N LEU A 576 13.77 -11.03 -10.21
CA LEU A 576 12.46 -10.79 -10.81
C LEU A 576 11.58 -12.05 -10.73
N ILE A 577 12.12 -13.23 -11.01
CA ILE A 577 11.40 -14.51 -10.87
C ILE A 577 10.97 -14.72 -9.41
N VAL A 578 11.87 -14.49 -8.45
CA VAL A 578 11.57 -14.63 -7.01
C VAL A 578 10.50 -13.64 -6.55
N ARG A 579 10.55 -12.39 -7.01
CA ARG A 579 9.56 -11.36 -6.64
C ARG A 579 8.21 -11.55 -7.34
N ALA A 580 8.22 -11.94 -8.61
CA ALA A 580 7.01 -12.13 -9.40
C ALA A 580 6.32 -13.49 -9.16
N GLN A 581 7.07 -14.49 -8.65
CA GLN A 581 6.60 -15.85 -8.35
C GLN A 581 5.76 -16.46 -9.48
N GLY A 582 6.23 -16.31 -10.73
CA GLY A 582 5.58 -16.86 -11.92
C GLY A 582 4.33 -16.12 -12.39
N ASN A 583 3.95 -14.97 -11.81
CA ASN A 583 2.85 -14.16 -12.34
C ASN A 583 3.33 -13.32 -13.55
N PRO A 584 2.81 -13.55 -14.78
CA PRO A 584 3.26 -12.85 -15.99
C PRO A 584 3.11 -11.32 -15.91
N PHE A 585 2.00 -10.82 -15.38
CA PHE A 585 1.78 -9.38 -15.21
C PHE A 585 2.76 -8.76 -14.23
N TYR A 586 3.14 -9.48 -13.15
CA TYR A 586 4.13 -8.98 -12.20
C TYR A 586 5.51 -8.86 -12.85
N ILE A 587 5.86 -9.82 -13.70
CA ILE A 587 7.10 -9.79 -14.47
C ILE A 587 7.12 -8.55 -15.38
N GLU A 588 6.05 -8.33 -16.16
CA GLU A 588 5.97 -7.17 -17.06
C GLU A 588 5.99 -5.83 -16.32
N GLU A 589 5.27 -5.70 -15.20
CA GLU A 589 5.25 -4.46 -14.43
C GLU A 589 6.58 -4.14 -13.76
N LEU A 590 7.28 -5.15 -13.23
CA LEU A 590 8.62 -4.96 -12.68
C LEU A 590 9.62 -4.56 -13.78
N LEU A 591 9.49 -5.12 -14.98
CA LEU A 591 10.34 -4.76 -16.13
C LEU A 591 10.06 -3.33 -16.62
N ASN A 592 8.78 -2.96 -16.79
CA ASN A 592 8.38 -1.59 -17.14
C ASN A 592 8.89 -0.58 -16.09
N TYR A 593 8.76 -0.94 -14.80
CA TYR A 593 9.23 -0.10 -13.70
C TYR A 593 10.75 0.14 -13.73
N LEU A 594 11.54 -0.89 -14.07
CA LEU A 594 12.99 -0.75 -14.22
C LEU A 594 13.35 0.17 -15.39
N GLN A 595 12.65 0.04 -16.53
CA GLN A 595 12.84 0.89 -17.71
C GLN A 595 12.49 2.36 -17.42
N ASP A 596 11.35 2.61 -16.75
CA ASP A 596 10.87 3.96 -16.42
C ASP A 596 11.83 4.72 -15.48
N ARG A 597 12.51 4.01 -14.58
CA ARG A 597 13.50 4.58 -13.66
C ARG A 597 14.90 4.68 -14.27
N GLY A 598 15.09 4.20 -15.50
CA GLY A 598 16.40 4.14 -16.15
C GLY A 598 17.42 3.30 -15.37
N VAL A 599 16.93 2.29 -14.63
CA VAL A 599 17.80 1.40 -13.85
C VAL A 599 18.58 0.53 -14.82
N ASP A 600 19.90 0.49 -14.65
CA ASP A 600 20.74 -0.37 -15.47
C ASP A 600 20.47 -1.84 -15.13
N THR A 601 19.71 -2.52 -16.01
CA THR A 601 19.37 -3.94 -15.86
C THR A 601 20.55 -4.87 -16.13
N GLN A 602 21.74 -4.32 -16.41
CA GLN A 602 23.00 -5.06 -16.55
C GLN A 602 23.79 -5.15 -15.23
N ASP A 603 23.40 -4.42 -14.17
CA ASP A 603 24.02 -4.46 -12.83
C ASP A 603 23.04 -5.00 -11.77
N GLY A 604 23.38 -6.15 -11.16
CA GLY A 604 22.56 -6.85 -10.17
C GLY A 604 22.43 -6.17 -8.79
N SER A 605 23.20 -5.12 -8.51
CA SER A 605 23.24 -4.46 -7.19
C SER A 605 22.10 -3.45 -6.96
N THR A 606 21.40 -3.02 -8.01
CA THR A 606 20.44 -1.89 -7.99
C THR A 606 19.02 -2.26 -7.52
N LEU A 607 18.64 -3.55 -7.52
CA LEU A 607 17.27 -4.01 -7.21
C LEU A 607 16.96 -4.18 -5.71
N ALA A 608 17.97 -4.20 -4.84
CA ALA A 608 17.76 -4.39 -3.40
C ALA A 608 17.08 -3.18 -2.72
N GLN A 609 17.05 -2.02 -3.38
CA GLN A 609 16.56 -0.75 -2.82
C GLN A 609 15.31 -0.20 -3.53
N LEU A 610 14.74 -0.95 -4.48
CA LEU A 610 13.61 -0.49 -5.29
C LEU A 610 12.26 -0.81 -4.62
N GLU A 611 11.53 0.24 -4.24
CA GLU A 611 10.12 0.16 -3.80
C GLU A 611 9.24 -0.43 -4.91
N LEU A 612 8.25 -1.23 -4.53
CA LEU A 612 7.37 -1.97 -5.44
C LEU A 612 6.50 -1.05 -6.32
N PRO A 613 6.13 -1.47 -7.55
CA PRO A 613 5.22 -0.71 -8.41
C PRO A 613 3.83 -0.49 -7.77
N THR A 614 3.28 0.71 -7.95
CA THR A 614 1.95 1.08 -7.41
C THR A 614 0.77 0.24 -7.94
N SER A 615 0.90 -0.36 -9.12
CA SER A 615 -0.11 -1.26 -9.73
C SER A 615 -0.22 -2.59 -8.98
N LEU A 616 0.91 -3.18 -8.61
CA LEU A 616 1.00 -4.40 -7.79
C LEU A 616 0.40 -4.19 -6.40
N HIS A 617 0.75 -3.06 -5.77
CA HIS A 617 0.12 -2.62 -4.52
C HIS A 617 -1.40 -2.51 -4.66
N SER A 618 -1.89 -1.92 -5.76
CA SER A 618 -3.33 -1.73 -5.99
C SER A 618 -4.07 -3.06 -6.13
N LEU A 619 -3.47 -4.06 -6.80
CA LEU A 619 -4.08 -5.38 -7.00
C LEU A 619 -4.19 -6.18 -5.70
N ILE A 620 -3.10 -6.24 -4.93
CA ILE A 620 -3.12 -6.94 -3.63
C ILE A 620 -4.02 -6.21 -2.65
N LEU A 621 -4.01 -4.87 -2.63
CA LEU A 621 -4.89 -4.09 -1.77
C LEU A 621 -6.37 -4.29 -2.13
N SER A 622 -6.71 -4.35 -3.42
CA SER A 622 -8.06 -4.71 -3.90
C SER A 622 -8.49 -6.09 -3.39
N ARG A 623 -7.59 -7.09 -3.42
CA ARG A 623 -7.86 -8.41 -2.84
C ARG A 623 -8.09 -8.36 -1.33
N ILE A 624 -7.32 -7.54 -0.61
CA ILE A 624 -7.51 -7.32 0.82
C ILE A 624 -8.86 -6.65 1.07
N ASP A 625 -9.23 -5.63 0.31
CA ASP A 625 -10.48 -4.89 0.49
C ASP A 625 -11.75 -5.70 0.16
N GLN A 626 -11.61 -6.76 -0.65
CA GLN A 626 -12.68 -7.74 -0.89
C GLN A 626 -12.93 -8.69 0.29
N LEU A 627 -12.00 -8.77 1.25
CA LEU A 627 -12.21 -9.51 2.50
C LEU A 627 -13.25 -8.79 3.36
N GLY A 628 -13.96 -9.55 4.20
CA GLY A 628 -14.76 -8.93 5.25
C GLY A 628 -13.88 -8.14 6.22
N GLU A 629 -14.44 -7.10 6.85
CA GLU A 629 -13.70 -6.15 7.70
C GLU A 629 -12.89 -6.86 8.80
N ARG A 630 -13.46 -7.89 9.43
CA ARG A 630 -12.75 -8.71 10.43
C ARG A 630 -11.53 -9.42 9.87
N GLN A 631 -11.63 -9.99 8.67
CA GLN A 631 -10.52 -10.68 8.03
C GLN A 631 -9.44 -9.69 7.57
N GLN A 632 -9.81 -8.50 7.08
CA GLN A 632 -8.85 -7.44 6.75
C GLN A 632 -8.00 -7.05 7.96
N ILE A 633 -8.66 -6.82 9.11
CA ILE A 633 -7.96 -6.42 10.33
C ILE A 633 -7.12 -7.57 10.85
N THR A 634 -7.62 -8.81 10.82
CA THR A 634 -6.82 -10.00 11.17
C THR A 634 -5.56 -10.09 10.32
N LEU A 635 -5.66 -9.89 9.01
CA LEU A 635 -4.52 -9.89 8.08
C LEU A 635 -3.53 -8.75 8.36
N LYS A 636 -4.04 -7.53 8.60
CA LYS A 636 -3.22 -6.35 8.95
C LYS A 636 -2.48 -6.53 10.27
N VAL A 637 -3.14 -7.06 11.30
CA VAL A 637 -2.54 -7.38 12.60
C VAL A 637 -1.52 -8.51 12.45
N ALA A 638 -1.81 -9.55 11.66
CA ALA A 638 -0.84 -10.61 11.37
C ALA A 638 0.40 -10.11 10.62
N SER A 639 0.26 -9.11 9.76
CA SER A 639 1.38 -8.58 8.96
C SER A 639 2.52 -8.01 9.80
N VAL A 640 2.24 -7.56 11.03
CA VAL A 640 3.24 -7.03 11.98
C VAL A 640 4.13 -8.15 12.55
N LEU A 641 3.63 -9.37 12.64
CA LEU A 641 4.32 -10.52 13.24
C LEU A 641 5.42 -11.10 12.33
N GLY A 642 5.39 -10.74 11.03
CA GLY A 642 6.29 -11.26 10.01
C GLY A 642 5.65 -12.32 9.14
N ARG A 643 6.45 -12.93 8.25
CA ARG A 643 5.96 -13.86 7.22
C ARG A 643 5.34 -15.12 7.80
N LEU A 644 5.95 -15.70 8.83
CA LEU A 644 5.47 -16.89 9.53
C LEU A 644 5.02 -16.46 10.92
N PHE A 645 3.81 -16.82 11.33
CA PHE A 645 3.28 -16.44 12.63
C PHE A 645 2.43 -17.54 13.25
N ARG A 646 2.47 -17.63 14.58
CA ARG A 646 1.63 -18.55 15.35
C ARG A 646 0.27 -17.90 15.60
N ALA A 647 -0.80 -18.67 15.44
CA ALA A 647 -2.16 -18.17 15.64
C ALA A 647 -2.35 -17.63 17.07
N VAL A 648 -1.72 -18.29 18.07
CA VAL A 648 -1.75 -17.89 19.49
C VAL A 648 -1.26 -16.48 19.76
N TRP A 649 -0.40 -15.94 18.90
CA TRP A 649 0.06 -14.56 19.06
C TRP A 649 -1.07 -13.58 18.79
N LEU A 650 -1.91 -13.80 17.78
CA LEU A 650 -2.95 -12.85 17.37
C LEU A 650 -3.96 -12.52 18.49
N TRP A 651 -4.63 -13.52 19.07
CA TRP A 651 -5.54 -13.28 20.20
C TRP A 651 -4.79 -12.92 21.50
N GLY A 652 -3.51 -13.26 21.59
CA GLY A 652 -2.68 -12.96 22.75
C GLY A 652 -2.32 -11.48 22.87
N TYR A 653 -1.87 -10.89 21.76
CA TYR A 653 -1.37 -9.50 21.75
C TYR A 653 -2.43 -8.49 21.33
N TYR A 654 -3.41 -8.90 20.51
CA TYR A 654 -4.49 -8.03 20.04
C TYR A 654 -5.87 -8.68 20.31
N PRO A 655 -6.35 -8.67 21.58
CA PRO A 655 -7.60 -9.33 21.96
C PRO A 655 -8.86 -8.68 21.34
N ALA A 656 -8.76 -7.46 20.83
CA ALA A 656 -9.86 -6.78 20.14
C ALA A 656 -10.25 -7.41 18.79
N LEU A 657 -9.48 -8.37 18.28
CA LEU A 657 -9.87 -9.19 17.13
C LEU A 657 -11.06 -10.12 17.42
N GLY A 658 -11.32 -10.44 18.69
CA GLY A 658 -12.38 -11.37 19.11
C GLY A 658 -11.83 -12.60 19.83
N VAL A 659 -12.69 -13.61 20.01
CA VAL A 659 -12.31 -14.84 20.72
C VAL A 659 -11.50 -15.79 19.80
N PRO A 660 -10.68 -16.71 20.33
CA PRO A 660 -9.82 -17.57 19.50
C PRO A 660 -10.56 -18.35 18.41
N ALA A 661 -11.81 -18.80 18.67
CA ALA A 661 -12.63 -19.49 17.66
C ALA A 661 -12.99 -18.60 16.46
N GLU A 662 -13.24 -17.32 16.71
CA GLU A 662 -13.57 -16.33 15.69
C GLU A 662 -12.35 -16.02 14.81
N ILE A 663 -11.18 -15.83 15.43
CA ILE A 663 -9.93 -15.56 14.71
C ILE A 663 -9.51 -16.78 13.88
N LYS A 664 -9.70 -18.00 14.39
CA LYS A 664 -9.45 -19.22 13.62
C LYS A 664 -10.33 -19.31 12.37
N ALA A 665 -11.61 -18.99 12.47
CA ALA A 665 -12.51 -18.95 11.31
C ALA A 665 -12.07 -17.89 10.28
N ASP A 666 -11.55 -16.75 10.73
CA ASP A 666 -10.98 -15.72 9.87
C ASP A 666 -9.70 -16.22 9.17
N LEU A 667 -8.78 -16.87 9.89
CA LEU A 667 -7.57 -17.46 9.34
C LEU A 667 -7.86 -18.63 8.37
N GLU A 668 -8.86 -19.46 8.63
CA GLU A 668 -9.32 -20.50 7.70
C GLU A 668 -9.87 -19.89 6.40
N THR A 669 -10.56 -18.76 6.51
CA THR A 669 -11.03 -18.00 5.34
C THR A 669 -9.87 -17.42 4.55
N LEU A 670 -8.91 -16.78 5.23
CA LEU A 670 -7.68 -16.26 4.60
C LEU A 670 -6.82 -17.37 3.97
N SER A 671 -6.78 -18.56 4.58
CA SER A 671 -6.09 -19.74 4.05
C SER A 671 -6.77 -20.31 2.81
N ARG A 672 -8.12 -20.34 2.75
CA ARG A 672 -8.86 -20.74 1.54
C ARG A 672 -8.66 -19.78 0.38
N LEU A 673 -8.44 -18.50 0.70
CA LEU A 673 -8.09 -17.46 -0.26
C LEU A 673 -6.60 -17.42 -0.59
N ASP A 674 -5.82 -18.37 -0.06
CA ASP A 674 -4.40 -18.55 -0.37
C ASP A 674 -3.52 -17.34 0.03
N LEU A 675 -4.05 -16.45 0.89
CA LEU A 675 -3.35 -15.27 1.42
C LEU A 675 -2.44 -15.67 2.59
N THR A 676 -3.02 -16.40 3.55
CA THR A 676 -2.29 -16.95 4.69
C THR A 676 -2.53 -18.46 4.84
N PRO A 677 -1.96 -19.32 3.99
CA PRO A 677 -2.10 -20.77 4.13
C PRO A 677 -1.59 -21.25 5.49
N GLN A 678 -2.22 -22.32 5.98
CA GLN A 678 -1.77 -23.00 7.18
C GLN A 678 -0.45 -23.74 6.90
N GLU A 679 0.56 -23.44 7.72
CA GLU A 679 1.88 -24.06 7.66
C GLU A 679 1.98 -25.28 8.61
N ALA A 680 1.47 -25.13 9.84
CA ALA A 680 1.51 -26.19 10.84
C ALA A 680 0.15 -26.33 11.55
N PRO A 681 -0.31 -27.56 11.84
CA PRO A 681 -1.53 -27.80 12.62
C PRO A 681 -1.31 -27.64 14.13
N GLU A 682 -2.39 -27.76 14.90
CA GLU A 682 -2.34 -27.84 16.37
C GLU A 682 -1.42 -28.99 16.84
N PRO A 683 -0.69 -28.83 17.97
CA PRO A 683 -0.76 -27.74 18.96
C PRO A 683 0.09 -26.49 18.63
N GLU A 684 0.84 -26.51 17.53
CA GLU A 684 1.69 -25.41 17.07
C GLU A 684 1.04 -24.65 15.92
N LEU A 685 -0.27 -24.42 15.98
CA LEU A 685 -1.05 -23.83 14.88
C LEU A 685 -0.40 -22.55 14.35
N ALA A 686 0.14 -22.66 13.12
CA ALA A 686 0.92 -21.61 12.47
C ALA A 686 0.46 -21.41 11.03
N TYR A 687 0.55 -20.16 10.60
CA TYR A 687 0.19 -19.71 9.27
C TYR A 687 1.36 -18.92 8.70
N LEU A 688 1.46 -18.89 7.38
CA LEU A 688 2.42 -18.05 6.69
C LEU A 688 1.72 -17.17 5.67
N PHE A 689 2.27 -16.00 5.38
CA PHE A 689 1.92 -15.24 4.19
C PHE A 689 2.54 -15.93 2.98
N LYS A 690 1.69 -16.43 2.07
CA LYS A 690 2.14 -17.20 0.89
C LYS A 690 3.13 -16.37 0.07
N HIS A 691 2.74 -15.13 -0.20
CA HIS A 691 3.55 -14.15 -0.90
C HIS A 691 4.03 -13.07 0.08
N VAL A 692 5.34 -12.80 0.09
CA VAL A 692 5.94 -11.73 0.90
C VAL A 692 5.28 -10.39 0.62
N VAL A 693 4.97 -10.12 -0.65
CA VAL A 693 4.28 -8.90 -1.08
C VAL A 693 2.89 -8.74 -0.43
N THR A 694 2.18 -9.83 -0.12
CA THR A 694 0.89 -9.72 0.59
C THR A 694 1.08 -9.23 2.02
N GLN A 695 2.13 -9.69 2.70
CA GLN A 695 2.51 -9.19 4.02
C GLN A 695 2.97 -7.74 3.95
N GLU A 696 3.83 -7.40 2.98
CA GLU A 696 4.33 -6.03 2.79
C GLU A 696 3.20 -5.06 2.49
N VAL A 697 2.28 -5.38 1.58
CA VAL A 697 1.13 -4.51 1.26
C VAL A 697 0.20 -4.34 2.45
N ALA A 698 -0.11 -5.41 3.19
CA ALA A 698 -0.93 -5.33 4.39
C ALA A 698 -0.25 -4.47 5.48
N TYR A 699 1.05 -4.68 5.70
CA TYR A 699 1.86 -3.93 6.65
C TYR A 699 2.01 -2.46 6.24
N GLU A 700 2.25 -2.20 4.95
CA GLU A 700 2.46 -0.86 4.41
C GLU A 700 1.18 -0.03 4.33
N SER A 701 0.02 -0.69 4.27
CA SER A 701 -1.27 0.00 4.36
C SER A 701 -1.49 0.66 5.73
N LEU A 702 -0.86 0.14 6.80
CA LEU A 702 -0.99 0.67 8.15
C LEU A 702 -0.30 2.04 8.28
N SER A 703 -0.92 2.95 9.01
CA SER A 703 -0.28 4.22 9.36
C SER A 703 0.94 4.00 10.28
N TYR A 704 1.93 4.90 10.25
CA TYR A 704 3.10 4.83 11.13
C TYR A 704 2.71 4.66 12.61
N ALA A 705 1.77 5.47 13.10
CA ALA A 705 1.30 5.40 14.48
C ALA A 705 0.66 4.05 14.82
N THR A 706 -0.12 3.49 13.89
CA THR A 706 -0.73 2.16 14.07
C THR A 706 0.32 1.06 14.12
N ARG A 707 1.32 1.10 13.21
CA ARG A 707 2.43 0.13 13.22
C ARG A 707 3.21 0.22 14.53
N ALA A 708 3.59 1.42 14.95
CA ALA A 708 4.34 1.64 16.18
C ALA A 708 3.59 1.10 17.41
N ALA A 709 2.28 1.34 17.49
CA ALA A 709 1.43 0.81 18.55
C ALA A 709 1.32 -0.72 18.52
N LEU A 710 1.12 -1.34 17.35
CA LEU A 710 1.03 -2.80 17.23
C LEU A 710 2.36 -3.49 17.58
N HIS A 711 3.48 -2.93 17.12
CA HIS A 711 4.82 -3.40 17.50
C HIS A 711 5.05 -3.31 19.01
N GLU A 712 4.65 -2.22 19.65
CA GLU A 712 4.74 -2.09 21.11
C GLU A 712 3.86 -3.11 21.84
N GLN A 713 2.61 -3.30 21.41
CA GLN A 713 1.70 -4.26 22.01
C GLN A 713 2.25 -5.68 21.91
N PHE A 714 2.79 -6.07 20.76
CA PHE A 714 3.39 -7.39 20.59
C PHE A 714 4.67 -7.55 21.43
N GLY A 715 5.52 -6.53 21.50
CA GLY A 715 6.68 -6.51 22.40
C GLY A 715 6.30 -6.74 23.86
N ARG A 716 5.29 -6.02 24.37
CA ARG A 716 4.75 -6.21 25.73
C ARG A 716 4.16 -7.60 25.95
N TYR A 717 3.48 -8.14 24.94
CA TYR A 717 2.96 -9.51 24.99
C TYR A 717 4.08 -10.54 25.14
N LEU A 718 5.14 -10.43 24.33
CA LEU A 718 6.31 -11.30 24.42
C LEU A 718 7.00 -11.21 25.79
N GLU A 719 7.16 -10.00 26.34
CA GLU A 719 7.67 -9.80 27.71
C GLU A 719 6.84 -10.53 28.76
N ALA A 720 5.52 -10.39 28.70
CA ALA A 720 4.61 -11.01 29.65
C ALA A 720 4.66 -12.55 29.57
N GLN A 721 4.83 -13.12 28.36
CA GLN A 721 4.97 -14.55 28.17
C GLN A 721 6.32 -15.08 28.68
N ALA A 722 7.40 -14.31 28.49
CA ALA A 722 8.72 -14.63 29.01
C ALA A 722 8.72 -14.66 30.55
N ALA A 723 8.14 -13.64 31.19
CA ALA A 723 8.04 -13.53 32.64
C ALA A 723 7.22 -14.66 33.29
N ARG A 724 6.25 -15.23 32.56
CA ARG A 724 5.40 -16.35 33.04
C ARG A 724 6.03 -17.72 32.85
N GLY A 725 7.22 -17.82 32.28
CA GLY A 725 7.89 -19.09 32.00
C GLY A 725 7.23 -19.94 30.90
N ALA A 726 6.21 -19.41 30.19
CA ALA A 726 5.51 -20.12 29.12
C ALA A 726 6.39 -20.35 27.87
N LEU A 727 7.47 -19.57 27.72
CA LEU A 727 8.48 -19.74 26.67
C LEU A 727 9.60 -20.73 27.05
N ARG A 728 9.58 -21.29 28.28
CA ARG A 728 10.60 -22.22 28.78
C ARG A 728 10.48 -23.63 28.17
N GLU A 729 9.34 -23.94 27.55
CA GLU A 729 9.09 -25.19 26.81
C GLU A 729 9.60 -25.16 25.35
N LEU A 730 10.01 -23.99 24.84
CA LEU A 730 10.71 -23.86 23.55
C LEU A 730 12.22 -24.00 23.78
N ALA A 731 12.67 -25.24 23.94
CA ALA A 731 14.08 -25.56 24.11
C ALA A 731 14.87 -25.38 22.79
N LEU A 732 15.70 -24.34 22.73
CA LEU A 732 17.02 -24.24 22.07
C LEU A 732 17.75 -23.04 22.76
N PRO A 733 19.09 -23.00 22.83
CA PRO A 733 19.89 -22.46 23.95
C PRO A 733 19.68 -20.96 24.27
N ARG A 734 18.56 -20.73 24.96
CA ARG A 734 18.24 -19.88 26.11
C ARG A 734 18.59 -18.38 25.99
N GLU A 735 17.77 -17.68 25.21
CA GLU A 735 17.37 -16.24 25.28
C GLU A 735 17.62 -15.40 24.02
N ALA A 736 18.61 -15.72 23.17
CA ALA A 736 18.97 -14.89 22.02
C ALA A 736 17.85 -14.65 20.98
N PRO A 737 17.10 -15.68 20.48
CA PRO A 737 16.08 -15.46 19.46
C PRO A 737 14.89 -14.60 19.93
N LEU A 738 14.61 -14.60 21.24
CA LEU A 738 13.56 -13.76 21.83
C LEU A 738 14.04 -12.31 21.99
N LEU A 739 15.31 -12.10 22.37
CA LEU A 739 15.89 -10.77 22.47
C LEU A 739 15.99 -10.10 21.10
N ASP A 740 16.33 -10.85 20.05
CA ASP A 740 16.30 -10.38 18.65
C ASP A 740 14.90 -9.94 18.24
N LEU A 741 13.88 -10.74 18.55
CA LEU A 741 12.48 -10.42 18.25
C LEU A 741 12.02 -9.18 19.03
N LEU A 742 12.32 -9.10 20.33
CA LEU A 742 12.00 -7.93 21.15
C LEU A 742 12.71 -6.66 20.66
N ALA A 743 13.98 -6.75 20.27
CA ALA A 743 14.71 -5.64 19.66
C ALA A 743 14.07 -5.19 18.34
N TYR A 744 13.70 -6.14 17.48
CA TYR A 744 13.03 -5.86 16.20
C TYR A 744 11.70 -5.11 16.39
N HIS A 745 10.85 -5.56 17.32
CA HIS A 745 9.54 -4.94 17.55
C HIS A 745 9.68 -3.61 18.29
N TYR A 746 10.48 -3.52 19.35
CA TYR A 746 10.60 -2.25 20.07
C TYR A 746 11.24 -1.16 19.21
N GLU A 747 12.22 -1.49 18.36
CA GLU A 747 12.79 -0.52 17.43
C GLU A 747 11.74 0.16 16.53
N ARG A 748 10.72 -0.60 16.12
CA ARG A 748 9.61 -0.13 15.28
C ARG A 748 8.48 0.52 16.06
N SER A 749 8.57 0.58 17.39
CA SER A 749 7.64 1.32 18.26
C SER A 749 8.08 2.76 18.52
N ASP A 750 7.32 3.54 19.28
CA ASP A 750 7.75 4.87 19.77
C ASP A 750 8.42 4.81 21.17
N ASN A 751 8.60 3.61 21.73
CA ASN A 751 9.10 3.40 23.09
C ASN A 751 10.63 3.42 23.18
N LEU A 752 11.23 4.62 23.15
CA LEU A 752 12.70 4.80 23.18
C LEU A 752 13.40 4.06 24.33
N PRO A 753 12.93 4.09 25.60
CA PRO A 753 13.57 3.34 26.68
C PRO A 753 13.67 1.84 26.40
N LYS A 754 12.59 1.23 25.88
CA LYS A 754 12.59 -0.20 25.54
C LYS A 754 13.47 -0.53 24.34
N LYS A 755 13.57 0.36 23.34
CA LYS A 755 14.53 0.23 22.22
C LYS A 755 15.96 0.09 22.74
N GLN A 756 16.37 1.01 23.61
CA GLN A 756 17.72 1.04 24.17
C GLN A 756 18.02 -0.25 24.96
N VAL A 757 17.08 -0.71 25.78
CA VAL A 757 17.21 -1.93 26.58
C VAL A 757 17.40 -3.16 25.69
N TYR A 758 16.50 -3.39 24.72
CA TYR A 758 16.55 -4.63 23.94
C TYR A 758 17.65 -4.66 22.89
N LEU A 759 18.03 -3.52 22.29
CA LEU A 759 19.22 -3.48 21.43
C LEU A 759 20.50 -3.80 22.21
N ARG A 760 20.61 -3.32 23.47
CA ARG A 760 21.76 -3.63 24.35
C ARG A 760 21.80 -5.11 24.70
N LEU A 761 20.68 -5.68 25.12
CA LEU A 761 20.59 -7.09 25.48
C LEU A 761 20.83 -8.01 24.27
N ALA A 762 20.26 -7.69 23.11
CA ALA A 762 20.48 -8.45 21.88
C ALA A 762 21.93 -8.37 21.40
N GLY A 763 22.55 -7.18 21.46
CA GLY A 763 23.98 -7.00 21.16
C GLY A 763 24.90 -7.82 22.07
N ALA A 764 24.64 -7.80 23.39
CA ALA A 764 25.41 -8.58 24.36
C ALA A 764 25.22 -10.09 24.17
N ALA A 765 23.98 -10.54 23.93
CA ALA A 765 23.68 -11.93 23.65
C ALA A 765 24.37 -12.41 22.36
N ALA A 766 24.28 -11.64 21.26
CA ALA A 766 24.94 -11.93 20.00
C ALA A 766 26.46 -12.00 20.15
N GLN A 767 27.06 -11.06 20.89
CA GLN A 767 28.49 -11.05 21.20
C GLN A 767 28.91 -12.30 21.99
N SER A 768 28.13 -12.69 23.02
CA SER A 768 28.42 -13.90 23.81
C SER A 768 28.30 -15.20 23.00
N ALA A 769 27.43 -15.21 21.98
CA ALA A 769 27.23 -16.33 21.07
C ALA A 769 28.22 -16.31 19.88
N TYR A 770 29.19 -15.39 19.85
CA TYR A 770 30.10 -15.15 18.72
C TYR A 770 29.41 -14.82 17.39
N ALA A 771 28.16 -14.36 17.43
CA ALA A 771 27.43 -13.81 16.28
C ALA A 771 27.88 -12.36 16.03
N ASN A 772 29.17 -12.20 15.68
CA ASN A 772 29.86 -10.91 15.68
C ASN A 772 29.21 -9.85 14.79
N GLU A 773 28.78 -10.20 13.57
CA GLU A 773 28.11 -9.24 12.66
C GLU A 773 26.79 -8.73 13.23
N ALA A 774 26.00 -9.59 13.88
CA ALA A 774 24.75 -9.18 14.53
C ALA A 774 25.01 -8.27 15.74
N ALA A 775 26.05 -8.57 16.53
CA ALA A 775 26.46 -7.71 17.64
C ALA A 775 26.90 -6.31 17.16
N LEU A 776 27.66 -6.24 16.07
CA LEU A 776 28.03 -4.96 15.46
C LEU A 776 26.81 -4.16 15.00
N ASP A 777 25.85 -4.78 14.33
CA ASP A 777 24.61 -4.13 13.88
C ASP A 777 23.80 -3.56 15.05
N TYR A 778 23.58 -4.36 16.10
CA TYR A 778 22.81 -3.93 17.27
C TYR A 778 23.45 -2.75 18.01
N TYR A 779 24.76 -2.82 18.26
CA TYR A 779 25.45 -1.73 18.95
C TYR A 779 25.55 -0.47 18.08
N ALA A 780 25.72 -0.61 16.76
CA ALA A 780 25.72 0.53 15.83
C ALA A 780 24.36 1.25 15.80
N ARG A 781 23.26 0.50 15.88
CA ARG A 781 21.90 1.05 15.98
C ARG A 781 21.58 1.64 17.36
N LEU A 782 22.18 1.12 18.42
CA LEU A 782 22.01 1.62 19.79
C LEU A 782 22.72 2.95 20.03
N LEU A 783 23.95 3.11 19.54
CA LEU A 783 24.82 4.24 19.89
C LEU A 783 24.20 5.63 19.62
N PRO A 784 23.52 5.89 18.49
CA PRO A 784 22.84 7.17 18.22
C PRO A 784 21.61 7.43 19.09
N LEU A 785 21.08 6.40 19.76
CA LEU A 785 19.89 6.50 20.61
C LEU A 785 20.23 6.82 22.07
N LEU A 786 21.50 6.69 22.47
CA LEU A 786 21.93 6.94 23.84
C LEU A 786 22.01 8.44 24.11
N ASP A 787 21.58 8.84 25.30
CA ASP A 787 21.60 10.25 25.71
C ASP A 787 23.05 10.75 25.85
N GLU A 788 23.37 11.87 25.22
CA GLU A 788 24.67 12.56 25.38
C GLU A 788 24.89 13.04 26.82
N SER A 789 23.82 13.19 27.61
CA SER A 789 23.90 13.52 29.03
C SER A 789 24.39 12.36 29.91
N ASN A 790 24.41 11.12 29.39
CA ASN A 790 24.96 9.95 30.08
C ASN A 790 26.13 9.32 29.29
N PRO A 791 27.32 9.95 29.28
CA PRO A 791 28.44 9.50 28.44
C PRO A 791 29.01 8.14 28.83
N ARG A 792 28.76 7.67 30.07
CA ARG A 792 29.23 6.37 30.55
C ARG A 792 28.68 5.22 29.70
N GLU A 793 27.39 5.22 29.42
CA GLU A 793 26.77 4.16 28.61
C GLU A 793 27.31 4.16 27.18
N GLN A 794 27.59 5.33 26.60
CA GLN A 794 28.16 5.39 25.26
C GLN A 794 29.57 4.81 25.21
N ILE A 795 30.38 5.05 26.24
CA ILE A 795 31.73 4.51 26.36
C ILE A 795 31.68 2.98 26.48
N GLU A 796 30.80 2.44 27.34
CA GLU A 796 30.62 1.00 27.49
C GLU A 796 30.23 0.32 26.16
N ILE A 797 29.32 0.91 25.39
CA ILE A 797 28.93 0.38 24.07
C ILE A 797 30.05 0.53 23.03
N ARG A 798 30.82 1.62 23.04
CA ARG A 798 32.00 1.77 22.16
C ARG A 798 33.10 0.74 22.47
N LEU A 799 33.30 0.41 23.75
CA LEU A 799 34.22 -0.66 24.14
C LEU A 799 33.74 -2.03 23.66
N ALA A 800 32.44 -2.32 23.80
CA ALA A 800 31.85 -3.55 23.29
C ALA A 800 31.99 -3.65 21.76
N LEU A 801 31.68 -2.57 21.02
CA LEU A 801 31.90 -2.48 19.56
C LEU A 801 33.36 -2.73 19.19
N GLY A 802 34.30 -2.05 19.85
CA GLY A 802 35.73 -2.21 19.58
C GLY A 802 36.20 -3.65 19.81
N THR A 803 35.68 -4.31 20.85
CA THR A 803 36.01 -5.71 21.17
C THR A 803 35.52 -6.65 20.06
N VAL A 804 34.31 -6.45 19.55
CA VAL A 804 33.78 -7.27 18.44
C VAL A 804 34.53 -6.99 17.13
N LEU A 805 34.86 -5.72 16.84
CA LEU A 805 35.64 -5.32 15.67
C LEU A 805 37.06 -5.93 15.68
N GLU A 806 37.69 -6.01 16.86
CA GLU A 806 38.98 -6.66 17.07
C GLU A 806 38.90 -8.16 16.71
N LEU A 807 37.86 -8.86 17.19
CA LEU A 807 37.65 -10.29 16.92
C LEU A 807 37.44 -10.61 15.43
N VAL A 808 36.81 -9.72 14.67
CA VAL A 808 36.61 -9.90 13.21
C VAL A 808 37.73 -9.32 12.35
N GLY A 809 38.80 -8.82 12.97
CA GLY A 809 39.99 -8.30 12.25
C GLY A 809 39.86 -6.88 11.70
N ARG A 810 38.80 -6.12 12.07
CA ARG A 810 38.58 -4.73 11.63
C ARG A 810 39.29 -3.74 12.57
N TRP A 811 40.62 -3.85 12.63
CA TRP A 811 41.45 -3.20 13.65
C TRP A 811 41.47 -1.66 13.61
N GLU A 812 41.39 -1.05 12.42
CA GLU A 812 41.36 0.43 12.30
C GLU A 812 40.06 1.02 12.86
N GLU A 813 38.94 0.34 12.61
CA GLU A 813 37.65 0.74 13.16
C GLU A 813 37.59 0.51 14.67
N ALA A 814 38.14 -0.62 15.16
CA ALA A 814 38.27 -0.87 16.59
C ALA A 814 39.08 0.23 17.29
N GLN A 815 40.21 0.64 16.70
CA GLN A 815 41.04 1.73 17.23
C GLN A 815 40.24 3.04 17.31
N THR A 816 39.49 3.36 16.26
CA THR A 816 38.64 4.56 16.22
C THR A 816 37.63 4.54 17.37
N ARG A 817 36.95 3.40 17.60
CA ARG A 817 35.99 3.27 18.71
C ARG A 817 36.63 3.42 20.09
N TYR A 818 37.80 2.83 20.30
CA TYR A 818 38.53 2.98 21.55
C TYR A 818 39.06 4.41 21.77
N GLN A 819 39.47 5.12 20.72
CA GLN A 819 39.87 6.54 20.80
C GLN A 819 38.69 7.45 21.12
N GLU A 820 37.54 7.23 20.47
CA GLU A 820 36.29 7.94 20.77
C GLU A 820 35.86 7.71 22.23
N ALA A 821 35.96 6.47 22.72
CA ALA A 821 35.70 6.14 24.12
C ALA A 821 36.64 6.91 25.07
N LEU A 822 37.97 6.82 24.85
CA LEU A 822 38.98 7.53 25.65
C LEU A 822 38.79 9.05 25.68
N ALA A 823 38.38 9.65 24.57
CA ALA A 823 38.14 11.10 24.49
C ALA A 823 36.95 11.56 25.36
N GLN A 824 36.01 10.67 25.67
CA GLN A 824 34.82 10.97 26.47
C GLN A 824 34.97 10.67 27.97
N VAL A 825 36.04 9.99 28.38
CA VAL A 825 36.29 9.67 29.80
C VAL A 825 36.67 10.88 30.68
N PRO A 826 37.53 11.83 30.25
CA PRO A 826 37.96 12.96 31.09
C PRO A 826 36.84 13.78 31.76
N PRO A 827 35.71 14.10 31.10
CA PRO A 827 34.61 14.83 31.76
C PRO A 827 33.84 14.00 32.82
N LEU A 828 33.94 12.66 32.80
CA LEU A 828 33.27 11.78 33.76
C LEU A 828 34.07 11.56 35.05
N GLN A 829 35.40 11.72 35.00
CA GLN A 829 36.31 11.36 36.10
C GLN A 829 36.10 9.92 36.60
N ASP A 830 35.78 8.99 35.69
CA ASP A 830 35.61 7.57 35.98
C ASP A 830 36.92 6.82 35.66
N ASP A 831 37.78 6.73 36.67
CA ASP A 831 39.13 6.16 36.56
C ASP A 831 39.10 4.67 36.15
N ILE A 832 38.10 3.91 36.60
CA ILE A 832 37.96 2.48 36.25
C ILE A 832 37.64 2.33 34.76
N LEU A 833 36.79 3.20 34.22
CA LEU A 833 36.44 3.22 32.81
C LEU A 833 37.62 3.69 31.94
N GLU A 834 38.42 4.66 32.43
CA GLU A 834 39.68 5.05 31.79
C GLU A 834 40.63 3.86 31.68
N ALA A 835 40.86 3.16 32.78
CA ALA A 835 41.73 1.99 32.81
C ALA A 835 41.24 0.90 31.86
N SER A 836 39.93 0.66 31.80
CA SER A 836 39.33 -0.32 30.89
C SER A 836 39.55 0.03 29.41
N CYS A 837 39.40 1.31 29.06
CA CYS A 837 39.69 1.79 27.70
C CYS A 837 41.18 1.67 27.34
N GLN A 838 42.08 1.98 28.29
CA GLN A 838 43.52 1.86 28.10
C GLN A 838 43.95 0.39 27.92
N ARG A 839 43.38 -0.55 28.69
CA ARG A 839 43.62 -1.99 28.49
C ARG A 839 43.16 -2.47 27.12
N ALA A 840 41.97 -2.04 26.67
CA ALA A 840 41.44 -2.40 25.36
C ALA A 840 42.31 -1.85 24.21
N MET A 841 42.76 -0.60 24.31
CA MET A 841 43.70 -0.01 23.35
C MET A 841 45.05 -0.75 23.34
N GLY A 842 45.57 -1.09 24.52
CA GLY A 842 46.83 -1.82 24.66
C GLY A 842 46.82 -3.19 23.97
N ARG A 843 45.74 -3.96 24.14
CA ARG A 843 45.57 -5.25 23.45
C ARG A 843 45.54 -5.09 21.92
N LEU A 844 44.78 -4.12 21.42
CA LEU A 844 44.68 -3.87 19.98
C LEU A 844 46.02 -3.44 19.36
N LEU A 845 46.78 -2.58 20.05
CA LEU A 845 48.09 -2.13 19.58
C LEU A 845 49.11 -3.28 19.54
N LEU A 846 49.04 -4.22 20.49
CA LEU A 846 49.85 -5.43 20.48
C LEU A 846 49.54 -6.30 19.24
N GLN A 847 48.26 -6.51 18.92
CA GLN A 847 47.85 -7.28 17.72
C GLN A 847 48.36 -6.64 16.41
N ARG A 848 48.60 -5.33 16.41
CA ARG A 848 49.19 -4.59 15.27
C ARG A 848 50.71 -4.53 15.27
N GLY A 849 51.38 -5.11 16.27
CA GLY A 849 52.83 -5.12 16.42
C GLY A 849 53.43 -3.84 17.02
N ALA A 850 52.61 -2.93 17.55
CA ALA A 850 53.06 -1.66 18.17
C ALA A 850 53.39 -1.86 19.67
N CYS A 851 54.36 -2.73 19.98
CA CYS A 851 54.62 -3.19 21.36
C CYS A 851 54.93 -2.05 22.36
N GLN A 852 55.63 -0.99 21.94
CA GLN A 852 55.96 0.13 22.83
C GLN A 852 54.72 0.95 23.21
N GLU A 853 53.83 1.23 22.25
CA GLU A 853 52.60 1.97 22.49
C GLU A 853 51.59 1.13 23.29
N ALA A 854 51.55 -0.18 23.02
CA ALA A 854 50.77 -1.13 23.81
C ALA A 854 51.20 -1.15 25.28
N LEU A 855 52.51 -1.17 25.54
CA LEU A 855 53.07 -1.17 26.89
C LEU A 855 52.68 0.10 27.65
N LEU A 856 52.79 1.28 27.01
CA LEU A 856 52.38 2.55 27.63
C LEU A 856 50.90 2.56 28.02
N CYS A 857 50.02 1.98 27.20
CA CYS A 857 48.59 1.88 27.51
C CYS A 857 48.36 0.97 28.72
N GLN A 858 49.01 -0.21 28.78
CA GLN A 858 48.84 -1.13 29.90
C GLN A 858 49.46 -0.60 31.20
N GLU A 859 50.60 0.09 31.15
CA GLU A 859 51.22 0.72 32.32
C GLU A 859 50.34 1.84 32.88
N ARG A 860 49.69 2.63 32.00
CA ARG A 860 48.73 3.64 32.41
C ARG A 860 47.50 3.01 33.07
N ALA A 861 46.95 1.94 32.48
CA ALA A 861 45.85 1.20 33.09
C ALA A 861 46.23 0.64 34.47
N ARG A 862 47.42 0.05 34.61
CA ARG A 862 47.95 -0.46 35.88
C ARG A 862 48.05 0.64 36.93
N ALA A 863 48.62 1.79 36.57
CA ALA A 863 48.78 2.91 37.50
C ALA A 863 47.44 3.45 38.00
N ILE A 864 46.44 3.53 37.10
CA ILE A 864 45.08 3.97 37.46
C ILE A 864 44.41 2.95 38.40
N CYS A 865 44.41 1.67 38.05
CA CYS A 865 43.81 0.63 38.90
C CYS A 865 44.50 0.53 40.27
N ALA A 866 45.84 0.66 40.32
CA ALA A 866 46.58 0.66 41.58
C ALA A 866 46.23 1.86 42.48
N ALA A 867 46.02 3.04 41.89
CA ALA A 867 45.58 4.23 42.63
C ALA A 867 44.15 4.09 43.18
N GLN A 868 43.32 3.28 42.52
CA GLN A 868 41.94 2.98 42.93
C GLN A 868 41.80 1.71 43.79
N GLU A 869 42.92 1.09 44.19
CA GLU A 869 42.94 -0.19 44.93
C GLU A 869 42.18 -1.33 44.22
N ASP A 870 42.03 -1.24 42.90
CA ASP A 870 41.39 -2.24 42.03
C ASP A 870 42.40 -3.35 41.69
N GLY A 871 42.53 -4.32 42.60
CA GLY A 871 43.43 -5.45 42.43
C GLY A 871 43.15 -6.28 41.17
N ASP A 872 41.89 -6.44 40.79
CA ASP A 872 41.50 -7.17 39.57
C ASP A 872 42.02 -6.45 38.31
N GLY A 873 41.78 -5.15 38.21
CA GLY A 873 42.26 -4.32 37.10
C GLY A 873 43.78 -4.22 37.01
N VAL A 874 44.48 -4.20 38.16
CA VAL A 874 45.96 -4.30 38.20
C VAL A 874 46.42 -5.64 37.64
N GLY A 875 45.79 -6.74 38.07
CA GLY A 875 46.07 -8.08 37.56
C GLY A 875 45.90 -8.19 36.05
N GLN A 876 44.77 -7.72 35.51
CA GLN A 876 44.48 -7.70 34.07
C GLN A 876 45.52 -6.89 33.26
N ALA A 877 45.90 -5.71 33.76
CA ALA A 877 46.90 -4.87 33.09
C ALA A 877 48.29 -5.54 33.08
N LEU A 878 48.68 -6.17 34.20
CA LEU A 878 49.93 -6.93 34.31
C LEU A 878 49.96 -8.17 33.41
N THR A 879 48.84 -8.88 33.25
CA THR A 879 48.72 -9.96 32.26
C THR A 879 49.02 -9.46 30.85
N GLY A 880 48.44 -8.31 30.47
CA GLY A 880 48.73 -7.65 29.20
C GLY A 880 50.19 -7.21 29.04
N ILE A 881 50.80 -6.64 30.10
CA ILE A 881 52.24 -6.29 30.10
C ILE A 881 53.09 -7.54 29.88
N GLY A 882 52.77 -8.64 30.58
CA GLY A 882 53.45 -9.92 30.46
C GLY A 882 53.42 -10.48 29.04
N GLU A 883 52.25 -10.44 28.39
CA GLU A 883 52.09 -10.84 26.99
C GLU A 883 52.94 -9.98 26.05
N ILE A 884 52.92 -8.65 26.21
CA ILE A 884 53.70 -7.72 25.39
C ILE A 884 55.20 -7.99 25.53
N GLN A 885 55.70 -8.19 26.76
CA GLN A 885 57.11 -8.47 27.00
C GLN A 885 57.52 -9.84 26.44
N PHE A 886 56.65 -10.84 26.52
CA PHE A 886 56.88 -12.13 25.91
C PHE A 886 57.02 -12.02 24.38
N GLN A 887 56.11 -11.30 23.71
CA GLN A 887 56.19 -11.07 22.26
C GLN A 887 57.44 -10.25 21.87
N ALA A 888 57.90 -9.35 22.74
CA ALA A 888 59.14 -8.59 22.55
C ALA A 888 60.43 -9.42 22.81
N GLY A 889 60.32 -10.65 23.32
CA GLY A 889 61.44 -11.53 23.65
C GLY A 889 62.06 -11.30 25.03
N ASN A 890 61.48 -10.41 25.84
CA ASN A 890 61.95 -10.07 27.19
C ASN A 890 61.37 -11.07 28.21
N LEU A 891 61.87 -12.29 28.18
CA LEU A 891 61.27 -13.42 28.92
C LEU A 891 61.36 -13.28 30.44
N ALA A 892 62.32 -12.52 30.98
CA ALA A 892 62.46 -12.31 32.43
C ALA A 892 61.40 -11.33 32.95
N GLU A 893 61.25 -10.21 32.24
CA GLU A 893 60.27 -9.16 32.51
C GLU A 893 58.84 -9.67 32.29
N ALA A 894 58.62 -10.51 31.28
CA ALA A 894 57.34 -11.18 31.05
C ALA A 894 56.95 -12.07 32.23
N ARG A 895 57.90 -12.87 32.74
CA ARG A 895 57.68 -13.75 33.88
C ARG A 895 57.34 -12.96 35.15
N GLU A 896 58.13 -11.93 35.45
CA GLU A 896 57.92 -11.10 36.65
C GLU A 896 56.52 -10.46 36.65
N ALA A 897 56.12 -9.87 35.52
CA ALA A 897 54.80 -9.26 35.38
C ALA A 897 53.65 -10.27 35.52
N LEU A 898 53.79 -11.49 34.97
CA LEU A 898 52.74 -12.52 35.05
C LEU A 898 52.65 -13.18 36.44
N GLU A 899 53.78 -13.38 37.13
CA GLU A 899 53.79 -13.87 38.53
C GLU A 899 53.16 -12.81 39.46
N GLU A 900 53.45 -11.53 39.23
CA GLU A 900 52.80 -10.42 39.93
C GLU A 900 51.29 -10.39 39.63
N ALA A 901 50.89 -10.52 38.35
CA ALA A 901 49.49 -10.57 37.93
C ALA A 901 48.70 -11.66 38.69
N LEU A 902 49.24 -12.88 38.77
CA LEU A 902 48.59 -13.99 39.48
C LEU A 902 48.39 -13.72 40.97
N SER A 903 49.30 -12.97 41.60
CA SER A 903 49.16 -12.63 43.03
C SER A 903 47.93 -11.74 43.28
N TYR A 904 47.64 -10.81 42.37
CA TYR A 904 46.46 -9.95 42.42
C TYR A 904 45.18 -10.70 42.00
N LEU A 905 45.23 -11.46 40.91
CA LEU A 905 44.06 -12.16 40.37
C LEU A 905 43.54 -13.27 41.29
N ARG A 906 44.43 -13.93 42.06
CA ARG A 906 44.05 -14.90 43.10
C ARG A 906 43.29 -14.25 44.26
N VAL A 907 43.64 -13.01 44.62
CA VAL A 907 42.92 -12.26 45.67
C VAL A 907 41.57 -11.78 45.14
N ALA A 908 41.50 -11.43 43.86
CA ALA A 908 40.28 -11.00 43.18
C ALA A 908 39.34 -12.15 42.77
N ASP A 909 39.78 -13.41 42.89
CA ASP A 909 39.05 -14.63 42.46
C ASP A 909 38.65 -14.61 40.96
N ASN A 910 39.49 -14.00 40.11
CA ASN A 910 39.23 -13.91 38.67
C ASN A 910 39.84 -15.10 37.92
N GLN A 911 39.13 -16.23 37.95
CA GLN A 911 39.58 -17.50 37.37
C GLN A 911 39.92 -17.41 35.87
N ARG A 912 39.16 -16.61 35.11
CA ARG A 912 39.38 -16.42 33.66
C ARG A 912 40.74 -15.78 33.38
N GLU A 913 41.05 -14.69 34.06
CA GLU A 913 42.32 -13.97 33.87
C GLU A 913 43.49 -14.73 34.50
N MET A 914 43.26 -15.47 35.59
CA MET A 914 44.26 -16.40 36.14
C MET A 914 44.67 -17.46 35.12
N ALA A 915 43.69 -18.07 34.44
CA ALA A 915 43.97 -19.04 33.39
C ALA A 915 44.80 -18.43 32.23
N LEU A 916 44.49 -17.21 31.81
CA LEU A 916 45.25 -16.49 30.77
C LEU A 916 46.70 -16.21 31.22
N ALA A 917 46.90 -15.70 32.44
CA ALA A 917 48.23 -15.46 32.98
C ALA A 917 49.07 -16.75 33.11
N LEU A 918 48.46 -17.84 33.57
CA LEU A 918 49.09 -19.17 33.64
C LEU A 918 49.45 -19.70 32.25
N ASN A 919 48.59 -19.51 31.25
CA ASN A 919 48.89 -19.89 29.87
C ASN A 919 50.12 -19.15 29.35
N HIS A 920 50.21 -17.83 29.56
CA HIS A 920 51.40 -17.07 29.17
C HIS A 920 52.66 -17.47 29.94
N LEU A 921 52.56 -17.78 31.24
CA LEU A 921 53.68 -18.34 32.01
C LEU A 921 54.16 -19.69 31.47
N GLY A 922 53.22 -20.55 31.07
CA GLY A 922 53.52 -21.80 30.37
C GLY A 922 54.32 -21.55 29.08
N MET A 923 53.91 -20.57 28.28
CA MET A 923 54.61 -20.17 27.06
C MET A 923 56.03 -19.62 27.35
N VAL A 924 56.18 -18.80 28.39
CA VAL A 924 57.49 -18.28 28.83
C VAL A 924 58.40 -19.43 29.26
N ALA A 925 57.93 -20.33 30.12
CA ALA A 925 58.68 -21.49 30.61
C ALA A 925 59.08 -22.43 29.47
N TRP A 926 58.19 -22.64 28.49
CA TRP A 926 58.47 -23.41 27.28
C TRP A 926 59.63 -22.80 26.48
N ASN A 927 59.60 -21.49 26.24
CA ASN A 927 60.66 -20.78 25.49
C ASN A 927 62.01 -20.77 26.22
N GLN A 928 61.99 -20.87 27.55
CA GLN A 928 63.20 -21.02 28.38
C GLN A 928 63.71 -22.47 28.49
N GLY A 929 63.03 -23.44 27.86
CA GLY A 929 63.39 -24.87 27.91
C GLY A 929 63.00 -25.58 29.22
N GLN A 930 62.15 -24.97 30.05
CA GLN A 930 61.68 -25.51 31.33
C GLN A 930 60.38 -26.30 31.15
N TYR A 931 60.43 -27.34 30.32
CA TYR A 931 59.22 -28.09 29.90
C TYR A 931 58.36 -28.64 31.06
N PRO A 932 58.91 -29.19 32.16
CA PRO A 932 58.08 -29.64 33.28
C PRO A 932 57.29 -28.51 33.97
N LEU A 933 57.89 -27.32 34.04
CA LEU A 933 57.22 -26.14 34.61
C LEU A 933 56.16 -25.59 33.65
N ALA A 934 56.47 -25.57 32.34
CA ALA A 934 55.51 -25.20 31.30
C ALA A 934 54.26 -26.09 31.33
N GLN A 935 54.46 -27.41 31.42
CA GLN A 935 53.37 -28.39 31.55
C GLN A 935 52.50 -28.11 32.78
N SER A 936 53.11 -27.88 33.95
CA SER A 936 52.36 -27.56 35.18
C SER A 936 51.49 -26.31 35.02
N HIS A 937 52.00 -25.25 34.40
CA HIS A 937 51.23 -24.03 34.18
C HIS A 937 50.09 -24.22 33.17
N PHE A 938 50.30 -24.99 32.10
CA PHE A 938 49.23 -25.31 31.16
C PHE A 938 48.15 -26.20 31.77
N GLU A 939 48.51 -27.17 32.61
CA GLU A 939 47.55 -28.02 33.33
C GLU A 939 46.72 -27.22 34.34
N GLU A 940 47.34 -26.30 35.09
CA GLU A 940 46.63 -25.39 36.01
C GLU A 940 45.70 -24.45 35.23
N SER A 941 46.16 -23.89 34.10
CA SER A 941 45.33 -23.06 33.21
C SER A 941 44.12 -23.81 32.66
N LEU A 942 44.32 -25.06 32.22
CA LEU A 942 43.25 -25.91 31.70
C LEU A 942 42.21 -26.24 32.77
N ALA A 943 42.65 -26.60 33.99
CA ALA A 943 41.76 -26.89 35.10
C ALA A 943 40.83 -25.70 35.42
N LEU A 944 41.37 -24.48 35.38
CA LEU A 944 40.59 -23.25 35.59
C LEU A 944 39.62 -22.91 34.44
N GLN A 945 39.84 -23.45 33.24
CA GLN A 945 38.93 -23.27 32.10
C GLN A 945 37.85 -24.36 32.01
N GLU A 946 38.07 -25.50 32.66
CA GLU A 946 37.11 -26.62 32.73
C GLU A 946 36.09 -26.46 33.87
N GLU A 947 36.44 -25.74 34.95
CA GLU A 947 35.53 -25.28 36.01
C GLU A 947 34.64 -24.12 35.54
#